data_AF-A0A4R1Z6Y1-F1
#
_entry.id   AF-A0A4R1Z6Y1-F1
#
_cell.length_a   1.000
_cell.length_b   1.000
_cell.length_c   1.000
_cell.angle_alpha   90.00
_cell.angle_beta   90.00
_cell.angle_gamma   90.00
#
_symmetry.space_group_name_H-M   'P 1'
#
loop_
_entity.id
_entity.type
_entity.pdbx_description
1 polymer ?
#
loop_
_entity_poly.entity_id
_entity_poly.type
_entity_poly.pdbx_seq_one_letter_code
_entity_poly.pdbx_strand_id
1 'polypeptide(L)'
;MMKPIYKLASLVMLSTSLLFTPILNTGAYASGSSLPAAQEQTQAQEPKAMVQLSGPALTSVGNSFDVSVSLTGATGDATAGKFIFEYDPTQFEYLSATSANSAVSIAGVNAESGKVTIVTTDTTGSLTTAGSLLTLTFKANAAADLSGISGTVELGIDDGSTVQTPEESLAVQITGAAEGDLNNNSVIDVGDLSVLIKYFGIASEDPNWTKAANGDFNKNNTIDVQDLASLGKKVLYDNGQPFELMEADIMSIQNAMAAGKLTSEQLVQMYLDRINEYDDDIHSLITVNPDALAAAKALDEERKEQGPRGLMHGIPIIVKDNYDTLGMPTSAGCTCLKDNQTVSDAFMIKKLKDAGAIILAKANLSEFAINTDTLSSLGGQTKNPYDLTKNPGGSSGGTGASLASNFAVAGLGTDTGGSIRIPSSWNSIVGIRPTIGLTSRDGIIPLALSQDVGGPMARTVSDAAILLDAVSGYDPNDIATAGSVGRKPVSYTKFLDKNGLKGARIGLVLDSSVVGSNQEVLALLNQAAQDMRDQGATVVGVNIPNVADILKYPSLSGYEFKFNLNDYLSNSRFVDPNVVRYHSLQDIINSGTDFLSVLKSTLTTRNSVESLDTQEYKDIVLFRPRTTQQSLLRLMADNDLDAILYPSTSGPAGSSSGNANRLSPFSGFPAISVPAGYVSSGLPVGIELLGRPYEEGELIKLGYAYEQATHHREAPKSVPALTGK
;
A
#
# COMPACT_ATOMS: atom_id res chain seq x y z
N MET A 1 74.69 -29.09 15.65
CA MET A 1 73.93 -28.87 16.91
C MET A 1 72.46 -28.69 16.52
N MET A 2 71.75 -29.77 16.18
CA MET A 2 70.88 -30.61 17.03
C MET A 2 69.65 -29.87 17.63
N LYS A 3 68.46 -30.25 17.14
CA LYS A 3 67.09 -29.92 17.63
C LYS A 3 66.84 -30.49 19.05
N PRO A 4 65.75 -30.10 19.76
CA PRO A 4 64.43 -30.78 19.64
C PRO A 4 63.25 -29.75 19.71
N ILE A 5 62.09 -29.81 19.02
CA ILE A 5 60.92 -30.74 18.99
C ILE A 5 60.42 -31.23 20.36
N TYR A 6 59.13 -30.98 20.64
CA TYR A 6 58.14 -31.65 21.53
C TYR A 6 57.37 -30.59 22.38
N LYS A 7 56.05 -30.37 22.22
CA LYS A 7 54.87 -31.20 22.57
C LYS A 7 54.84 -31.65 24.05
N LEU A 8 54.00 -30.98 24.85
CA LEU A 8 53.25 -31.45 26.03
C LEU A 8 51.84 -30.82 25.87
N ALA A 9 50.66 -31.48 25.80
CA ALA A 9 50.03 -32.61 26.51
C ALA A 9 49.79 -32.31 28.01
N SER A 10 48.64 -32.53 28.66
CA SER A 10 47.24 -32.94 28.36
C SER A 10 46.44 -32.90 29.70
N LEU A 11 45.09 -32.98 29.62
CA LEU A 11 44.12 -33.42 30.66
C LEU A 11 43.75 -32.43 31.78
N VAL A 12 42.46 -32.11 32.02
CA VAL A 12 41.37 -32.94 32.62
C VAL A 12 40.00 -32.56 31.96
N MET A 13 39.31 -33.48 31.26
CA MET A 13 38.03 -34.17 31.61
C MET A 13 36.84 -33.26 32.00
N LEU A 14 35.56 -33.46 31.63
CA LEU A 14 34.83 -34.62 31.10
C LEU A 14 33.52 -34.17 30.40
N SER A 15 33.08 -35.00 29.46
CA SER A 15 31.81 -35.06 28.73
C SER A 15 30.51 -35.02 29.56
N THR A 16 29.43 -34.53 28.95
CA THR A 16 28.20 -35.33 28.67
C THR A 16 27.25 -34.57 27.75
N SER A 17 27.07 -35.10 26.53
CA SER A 17 25.91 -34.86 25.68
C SER A 17 24.88 -35.94 26.01
N LEU A 18 23.63 -35.55 26.30
CA LEU A 18 22.52 -36.48 26.43
C LEU A 18 21.32 -35.98 25.62
N LEU A 19 20.97 -36.80 24.64
CA LEU A 19 19.72 -36.81 23.88
C LEU A 19 18.52 -36.92 24.83
N PHE A 20 17.46 -36.19 24.53
CA PHE A 20 16.11 -36.54 25.00
C PHE A 20 15.12 -36.45 23.84
N THR A 21 14.79 -37.63 23.30
CA THR A 21 13.47 -37.96 22.75
C THR A 21 12.48 -38.11 23.90
N PRO A 22 11.20 -37.77 23.75
CA PRO A 22 10.14 -38.37 24.55
C PRO A 22 9.45 -39.48 23.76
N ILE A 23 9.61 -40.70 24.26
CA ILE A 23 8.84 -41.88 23.87
C ILE A 23 7.48 -41.82 24.59
N LEU A 24 6.43 -42.13 23.83
CA LEU A 24 5.10 -42.52 24.26
C LEU A 24 5.14 -43.49 25.45
N ASN A 25 4.38 -43.22 26.51
CA ASN A 25 3.94 -44.30 27.38
C ASN A 25 2.46 -44.16 27.75
N THR A 26 1.74 -45.19 27.38
CA THR A 26 0.36 -45.55 27.71
C THR A 26 0.22 -45.93 29.19
N GLY A 27 -0.89 -45.57 29.83
CA GLY A 27 -1.23 -46.13 31.14
C GLY A 27 -2.40 -45.42 31.82
N ALA A 28 -3.57 -46.05 31.75
CA ALA A 28 -4.86 -45.60 32.27
C ALA A 28 -4.93 -45.42 33.79
N TYR A 29 -5.80 -44.53 34.26
CA TYR A 29 -6.81 -44.81 35.31
C TYR A 29 -7.97 -43.81 35.20
N ALA A 30 -9.19 -44.36 35.21
CA ALA A 30 -10.47 -43.67 35.14
C ALA A 30 -10.89 -43.09 36.50
N SER A 31 -11.65 -41.98 36.50
CA SER A 31 -13.06 -41.96 36.94
C SER A 31 -13.54 -40.54 37.29
N GLY A 32 -14.60 -40.10 36.58
CA GLY A 32 -15.78 -39.47 37.19
C GLY A 32 -15.71 -38.01 37.64
N SER A 33 -16.26 -37.11 36.81
CA SER A 33 -17.38 -36.23 37.22
C SER A 33 -17.89 -35.45 36.02
N SER A 34 -19.10 -35.80 35.58
CA SER A 34 -19.92 -35.15 34.57
C SER A 34 -20.48 -33.81 35.07
N LEU A 35 -20.37 -32.75 34.24
CA LEU A 35 -21.24 -31.58 34.28
C LEU A 35 -21.83 -31.36 32.87
N PRO A 36 -23.11 -30.95 32.77
CA PRO A 36 -23.94 -31.23 31.59
C PRO A 36 -23.74 -30.20 30.47
N ALA A 37 -23.73 -30.70 29.24
CA ALA A 37 -23.84 -29.90 28.04
C ALA A 37 -25.25 -29.29 27.96
N ALA A 38 -25.31 -27.96 27.89
CA ALA A 38 -26.52 -27.25 27.50
C ALA A 38 -26.76 -27.50 26.01
N GLN A 39 -27.77 -28.31 25.70
CA GLN A 39 -28.36 -28.36 24.36
C GLN A 39 -29.27 -27.14 24.20
N GLU A 40 -28.78 -26.11 23.51
CA GLU A 40 -29.66 -25.16 22.84
C GLU A 40 -30.23 -25.87 21.60
N GLN A 41 -31.46 -26.37 21.71
CA GLN A 41 -32.28 -26.71 20.55
C GLN A 41 -32.76 -25.39 19.93
N THR A 42 -32.06 -24.91 18.91
CA THR A 42 -32.63 -24.01 17.92
C THR A 42 -33.73 -24.78 17.19
N GLN A 43 -34.99 -24.45 17.47
CA GLN A 43 -36.10 -24.85 16.61
C GLN A 43 -35.86 -24.23 15.23
N ALA A 44 -35.53 -25.06 14.24
CA ALA A 44 -35.53 -24.65 12.85
C ALA A 44 -36.96 -24.25 12.49
N GLN A 45 -37.14 -22.98 12.14
CA GLN A 45 -38.38 -22.44 11.60
C GLN A 45 -38.69 -23.19 10.29
N GLU A 46 -39.90 -23.71 10.11
CA GLU A 46 -40.30 -24.34 8.85
C GLU A 46 -40.09 -23.36 7.69
N PRO A 47 -39.50 -23.79 6.56
CA PRO A 47 -39.22 -22.90 5.44
C PRO A 47 -40.55 -22.39 4.85
N LYS A 48 -40.71 -21.07 4.80
CA LYS A 48 -41.84 -20.45 4.10
C LYS A 48 -41.73 -20.73 2.60
N ALA A 49 -42.88 -21.01 1.97
CA ALA A 49 -43.00 -21.17 0.54
C ALA A 49 -42.50 -19.92 -0.23
N MET A 50 -41.73 -20.11 -1.30
CA MET A 50 -41.14 -19.01 -2.09
C MET A 50 -40.85 -19.40 -3.55
N VAL A 51 -40.83 -18.39 -4.43
CA VAL A 51 -40.38 -18.52 -5.82
C VAL A 51 -38.90 -18.17 -5.90
N GLN A 52 -38.10 -19.03 -6.51
CA GLN A 52 -36.67 -18.79 -6.71
C GLN A 52 -36.37 -18.51 -8.19
N LEU A 53 -35.67 -17.41 -8.44
CA LEU A 53 -35.12 -17.05 -9.74
C LEU A 53 -33.61 -17.25 -9.74
N SER A 54 -33.10 -17.92 -10.77
CA SER A 54 -31.65 -18.10 -11.00
C SER A 54 -31.32 -17.91 -12.47
N GLY A 55 -30.26 -17.19 -12.78
CA GLY A 55 -29.82 -16.87 -14.13
C GLY A 55 -28.40 -16.32 -14.11
N PRO A 56 -27.87 -15.82 -15.24
CA PRO A 56 -26.54 -15.23 -15.27
C PRO A 56 -26.49 -13.98 -14.38
N ALA A 57 -25.36 -13.82 -13.67
CA ALA A 57 -25.15 -12.71 -12.75
C ALA A 57 -25.14 -11.33 -13.44
N LEU A 58 -24.75 -11.26 -14.72
CA LEU A 58 -24.83 -10.06 -15.53
C LEU A 58 -24.99 -10.44 -17.00
N THR A 59 -25.75 -9.65 -17.75
CA THR A 59 -26.03 -9.88 -19.17
C THR A 59 -25.55 -8.71 -20.01
N SER A 60 -24.74 -8.98 -21.04
CA SER A 60 -24.23 -7.91 -21.91
C SER A 60 -25.34 -7.37 -22.82
N VAL A 61 -25.33 -6.06 -23.06
CA VAL A 61 -26.28 -5.38 -23.96
C VAL A 61 -26.38 -6.11 -25.30
N GLY A 62 -27.59 -6.46 -25.71
CA GLY A 62 -27.90 -7.15 -26.95
C GLY A 62 -27.91 -8.68 -26.87
N ASN A 63 -27.37 -9.29 -25.82
CA ASN A 63 -27.38 -10.75 -25.65
C ASN A 63 -28.69 -11.25 -25.05
N SER A 64 -29.08 -12.45 -25.46
CA SER A 64 -30.17 -13.20 -24.83
C SER A 64 -29.66 -14.05 -23.67
N PHE A 65 -30.49 -14.24 -22.67
CA PHE A 65 -30.18 -15.03 -21.49
C PHE A 65 -31.42 -15.68 -20.88
N ASP A 66 -31.17 -16.75 -20.12
CA ASP A 66 -32.21 -17.56 -19.50
C ASP A 66 -32.27 -17.35 -17.98
N VAL A 67 -33.49 -17.25 -17.46
CA VAL A 67 -33.84 -17.20 -16.04
C VAL A 67 -34.64 -18.46 -15.71
N SER A 68 -34.04 -19.33 -14.92
CA SER A 68 -34.71 -20.51 -14.38
C SER A 68 -35.58 -20.13 -13.18
N VAL A 69 -36.81 -20.63 -13.18
CA VAL A 69 -37.81 -20.42 -12.13
C VAL A 69 -38.02 -21.73 -11.38
N SER A 70 -37.99 -21.72 -10.06
CA SER A 70 -38.31 -22.86 -9.21
C SER A 70 -39.18 -22.46 -8.01
N LEU A 71 -39.79 -23.44 -7.34
CA LEU A 71 -40.54 -23.25 -6.09
C LEU A 71 -39.84 -24.01 -4.96
N THR A 72 -39.72 -23.39 -3.79
CA THR A 72 -39.17 -24.04 -2.58
C THR A 72 -40.07 -23.75 -1.37
N GLY A 73 -40.07 -24.63 -0.37
CA GLY A 73 -40.79 -24.43 0.90
C GLY A 73 -42.32 -24.55 0.85
N ALA A 74 -42.93 -24.82 -0.31
CA ALA A 74 -44.37 -25.01 -0.44
C ALA A 74 -44.79 -26.46 -0.17
N THR A 75 -45.69 -26.68 0.79
CA THR A 75 -46.28 -27.99 1.11
C THR A 75 -47.69 -28.09 0.54
N GLY A 76 -47.97 -29.07 -0.34
CA GLY A 76 -49.33 -29.36 -0.84
C GLY A 76 -49.39 -30.05 -2.22
N ASP A 77 -50.60 -30.45 -2.61
CA ASP A 77 -50.93 -31.16 -3.86
C ASP A 77 -51.19 -30.20 -5.06
N ALA A 78 -50.50 -29.07 -5.12
CA ALA A 78 -50.75 -28.05 -6.13
C ALA A 78 -50.33 -28.53 -7.53
N THR A 79 -51.31 -28.75 -8.41
CA THR A 79 -51.09 -29.21 -9.80
C THR A 79 -51.24 -28.10 -10.84
N ALA A 80 -51.58 -26.87 -10.44
CA ALA A 80 -51.66 -25.71 -11.32
C ALA A 80 -51.04 -24.46 -10.67
N GLY A 81 -50.40 -23.60 -11.47
CA GLY A 81 -49.73 -22.40 -11.00
C GLY A 81 -49.80 -21.25 -11.99
N LYS A 82 -50.21 -20.07 -11.53
CA LYS A 82 -50.19 -18.81 -12.29
C LYS A 82 -49.05 -17.93 -11.79
N PHE A 83 -47.99 -17.86 -12.59
CA PHE A 83 -46.79 -17.06 -12.33
C PHE A 83 -46.94 -15.69 -12.97
N ILE A 84 -46.65 -14.63 -12.23
CA ILE A 84 -46.67 -13.25 -12.71
C ILE A 84 -45.29 -12.67 -12.46
N PHE A 85 -44.55 -12.32 -13.51
CA PHE A 85 -43.25 -11.67 -13.42
C PHE A 85 -43.35 -10.22 -13.90
N GLU A 86 -42.81 -9.30 -13.14
CA GLU A 86 -42.67 -7.89 -13.51
C GLU A 86 -41.19 -7.62 -13.77
N TYR A 87 -40.87 -6.94 -14.87
CA TYR A 87 -39.49 -6.66 -15.25
C TYR A 87 -39.34 -5.22 -15.75
N ASP A 88 -38.16 -4.61 -15.59
CA ASP A 88 -37.88 -3.26 -16.11
C ASP A 88 -37.71 -3.30 -17.65
N PRO A 89 -38.61 -2.69 -18.46
CA PRO A 89 -38.51 -2.69 -19.92
C PRO A 89 -37.30 -1.92 -20.45
N THR A 90 -36.73 -1.01 -19.66
CA THR A 90 -35.52 -0.27 -20.02
C THR A 90 -34.27 -1.14 -19.94
N GLN A 91 -34.31 -2.20 -19.12
CA GLN A 91 -33.21 -3.14 -18.93
C GLN A 91 -33.39 -4.44 -19.72
N PHE A 92 -34.62 -4.93 -19.89
CA PHE A 92 -34.90 -6.22 -20.51
C PHE A 92 -36.01 -6.18 -21.55
N GLU A 93 -35.89 -7.04 -22.55
CA GLU A 93 -36.95 -7.42 -23.49
C GLU A 93 -37.28 -8.91 -23.27
N TYR A 94 -38.51 -9.22 -22.86
CA TYR A 94 -38.95 -10.61 -22.73
C TYR A 94 -39.08 -11.26 -24.12
N LEU A 95 -38.51 -12.46 -24.29
CA LEU A 95 -38.54 -13.21 -25.55
C LEU A 95 -39.47 -14.41 -25.50
N SER A 96 -39.31 -15.30 -24.50
CA SER A 96 -40.08 -16.55 -24.45
C SER A 96 -40.11 -17.20 -23.06
N ALA A 97 -41.00 -18.17 -22.90
CA ALA A 97 -41.02 -19.06 -21.74
C ALA A 97 -41.16 -20.50 -22.22
N THR A 98 -40.38 -21.39 -21.62
CA THR A 98 -40.41 -22.83 -21.90
C THR A 98 -40.54 -23.62 -20.61
N SER A 99 -41.11 -24.81 -20.69
CA SER A 99 -41.11 -25.73 -19.56
C SER A 99 -39.72 -26.30 -19.33
N ALA A 100 -39.23 -26.27 -18.09
CA ALA A 100 -37.90 -26.75 -17.74
C ALA A 100 -37.88 -28.26 -17.43
N ASN A 101 -39.04 -28.92 -17.33
CA ASN A 101 -39.14 -30.37 -17.14
C ASN A 101 -40.39 -30.97 -17.84
N SER A 102 -40.37 -32.26 -18.14
CA SER A 102 -41.43 -32.90 -18.93
C SER A 102 -42.77 -33.08 -18.20
N ALA A 103 -42.81 -32.88 -16.88
CA ALA A 103 -44.02 -33.01 -16.08
C ALA A 103 -44.86 -31.72 -16.08
N VAL A 104 -44.21 -30.57 -16.33
CA VAL A 104 -44.81 -29.24 -16.39
C VAL A 104 -45.22 -28.90 -17.82
N SER A 105 -46.45 -28.44 -18.01
CA SER A 105 -47.00 -27.92 -19.26
C SER A 105 -47.43 -26.46 -19.12
N ILE A 106 -47.11 -25.62 -20.11
CA ILE A 106 -47.56 -24.22 -20.16
C ILE A 106 -48.95 -24.18 -20.82
N ALA A 107 -49.97 -23.84 -20.04
CA ALA A 107 -51.35 -23.73 -20.48
C ALA A 107 -51.65 -22.37 -21.16
N GLY A 108 -50.85 -21.34 -20.87
CA GLY A 108 -50.95 -20.03 -21.54
C GLY A 108 -49.88 -19.03 -21.10
N VAL A 109 -49.52 -18.12 -22.00
CA VAL A 109 -48.60 -17.00 -21.76
C VAL A 109 -49.29 -15.71 -22.23
N ASN A 110 -49.35 -14.71 -21.37
CA ASN A 110 -49.74 -13.35 -21.72
C ASN A 110 -48.58 -12.41 -21.36
N ALA A 111 -47.97 -11.77 -22.37
CA ALA A 111 -46.83 -10.89 -22.20
C ALA A 111 -47.19 -9.48 -22.67
N GLU A 112 -46.94 -8.51 -21.81
CA GLU A 112 -47.03 -7.07 -22.08
C GLU A 112 -45.71 -6.40 -21.67
N SER A 113 -45.47 -5.17 -22.12
CA SER A 113 -44.22 -4.48 -21.77
C SER A 113 -44.07 -4.34 -20.26
N GLY A 114 -43.04 -4.97 -19.70
CA GLY A 114 -42.71 -4.94 -18.28
C GLY A 114 -43.45 -5.95 -17.41
N LYS A 115 -44.26 -6.84 -18.00
CA LYS A 115 -44.98 -7.86 -17.26
C LYS A 115 -45.29 -9.11 -18.10
N VAL A 116 -45.04 -10.28 -17.54
CA VAL A 116 -45.40 -11.56 -18.16
C VAL A 116 -46.15 -12.46 -17.18
N THR A 117 -47.30 -12.97 -17.61
CA THR A 117 -48.13 -13.92 -16.85
C THR A 117 -48.11 -15.28 -17.54
N ILE A 118 -47.77 -16.34 -16.80
CA ILE A 118 -47.62 -17.70 -17.30
C ILE A 118 -48.48 -18.64 -16.44
N VAL A 119 -49.36 -19.40 -17.09
CA VAL A 119 -50.16 -20.44 -16.43
C VAL A 119 -49.56 -21.80 -16.75
N THR A 120 -49.30 -22.59 -15.72
CA THR A 120 -48.67 -23.91 -15.80
C THR A 120 -49.54 -24.97 -15.13
N THR A 121 -49.43 -26.20 -15.60
CA THR A 121 -50.01 -27.40 -14.98
C THR A 121 -48.94 -28.50 -14.83
N ASP A 122 -49.04 -29.32 -13.80
CA ASP A 122 -48.17 -30.47 -13.52
C ASP A 122 -48.98 -31.77 -13.49
N THR A 123 -48.57 -32.74 -14.31
CA THR A 123 -49.24 -34.03 -14.47
C THR A 123 -48.79 -35.11 -13.45
N THR A 124 -47.78 -34.83 -12.64
CA THR A 124 -47.15 -35.79 -11.71
C THR A 124 -47.56 -35.63 -10.25
N GLY A 125 -48.31 -34.58 -9.92
CA GLY A 125 -49.02 -34.44 -8.64
C GLY A 125 -48.59 -33.26 -7.76
N SER A 126 -47.45 -32.58 -8.00
CA SER A 126 -47.13 -31.34 -7.27
C SER A 126 -46.01 -30.50 -7.90
N LEU A 127 -46.34 -29.25 -8.26
CA LEU A 127 -45.41 -28.21 -8.72
C LEU A 127 -44.30 -27.87 -7.71
N THR A 128 -44.43 -28.28 -6.45
CA THR A 128 -43.51 -27.88 -5.36
C THR A 128 -42.32 -28.83 -5.18
N THR A 129 -42.30 -29.94 -5.93
CA THR A 129 -41.28 -31.01 -5.77
C THR A 129 -40.28 -31.09 -6.94
N ALA A 130 -40.44 -30.28 -7.98
CA ALA A 130 -39.84 -30.54 -9.30
C ALA A 130 -38.55 -29.77 -9.66
N GLY A 131 -37.91 -29.04 -8.73
CA GLY A 131 -36.74 -28.22 -9.07
C GLY A 131 -37.11 -27.06 -10.01
N SER A 132 -36.40 -26.89 -11.13
CA SER A 132 -36.75 -25.87 -12.14
C SER A 132 -38.04 -26.23 -12.88
N LEU A 133 -39.00 -25.29 -12.90
CA LEU A 133 -40.33 -25.42 -13.50
C LEU A 133 -40.40 -24.74 -14.86
N LEU A 134 -39.85 -23.53 -14.96
CA LEU A 134 -39.87 -22.70 -16.16
C LEU A 134 -38.48 -22.17 -16.46
N THR A 135 -38.23 -21.92 -17.74
CA THR A 135 -37.11 -21.10 -18.21
C THR A 135 -37.68 -19.91 -18.97
N LEU A 136 -37.45 -18.70 -18.45
CA LEU A 136 -37.78 -17.44 -19.11
C LEU A 136 -36.56 -16.95 -19.88
N THR A 137 -36.73 -16.58 -21.15
CA THR A 137 -35.65 -16.01 -21.94
C THR A 137 -35.88 -14.51 -22.11
N PHE A 138 -34.87 -13.71 -21.79
CA PHE A 138 -34.84 -12.26 -21.98
C PHE A 138 -33.71 -11.86 -22.93
N LYS A 139 -33.77 -10.64 -23.45
CA LYS A 139 -32.67 -9.95 -24.10
C LYS A 139 -32.33 -8.69 -23.32
N ALA A 140 -31.04 -8.44 -23.09
CA ALA A 140 -30.58 -7.28 -22.36
C ALA A 140 -30.61 -6.01 -23.24
N ASN A 141 -31.39 -5.00 -22.83
CA ASN A 141 -31.38 -3.65 -23.42
C ASN A 141 -30.35 -2.74 -22.76
N ALA A 142 -29.97 -3.06 -21.52
CA ALA A 142 -28.88 -2.44 -20.75
C ALA A 142 -28.10 -3.55 -20.01
N ALA A 143 -26.86 -3.28 -19.60
CA ALA A 143 -26.13 -4.21 -18.74
C ALA A 143 -26.82 -4.25 -17.38
N ALA A 144 -27.45 -5.38 -17.05
CA ALA A 144 -28.23 -5.55 -15.84
C ALA A 144 -28.19 -7.02 -15.36
N ASP A 145 -28.28 -7.19 -14.04
CA ASP A 145 -28.41 -8.47 -13.35
C ASP A 145 -29.91 -8.86 -13.27
N LEU A 146 -30.31 -9.75 -12.36
CA LEU A 146 -31.73 -10.12 -12.21
C LEU A 146 -32.52 -9.15 -11.32
N SER A 147 -31.93 -8.09 -10.77
CA SER A 147 -32.59 -7.21 -9.78
C SER A 147 -33.77 -6.44 -10.36
N GLY A 148 -33.79 -6.22 -11.68
CA GLY A 148 -34.91 -5.61 -12.38
C GLY A 148 -36.03 -6.59 -12.72
N ILE A 149 -35.98 -7.84 -12.24
CA ILE A 149 -37.03 -8.87 -12.41
C ILE A 149 -37.57 -9.26 -11.04
N SER A 150 -38.87 -9.15 -10.87
CA SER A 150 -39.61 -9.60 -9.69
C SER A 150 -40.76 -10.50 -10.12
N GLY A 151 -41.42 -11.14 -9.16
CA GLY A 151 -42.59 -11.93 -9.48
C GLY A 151 -43.36 -12.42 -8.27
N THR A 152 -44.48 -13.06 -8.57
CA THR A 152 -45.39 -13.70 -7.63
C THR A 152 -45.98 -14.94 -8.27
N VAL A 153 -46.51 -15.85 -7.45
CA VAL A 153 -47.22 -17.04 -7.94
C VAL A 153 -48.50 -17.24 -7.15
N GLU A 154 -49.56 -17.63 -7.85
CA GLU A 154 -50.80 -18.17 -7.28
C GLU A 154 -50.83 -19.69 -7.55
N LEU A 155 -50.96 -20.51 -6.51
CA LEU A 155 -50.99 -21.98 -6.60
C LEU A 155 -52.42 -22.52 -6.43
N GLY A 156 -52.76 -23.55 -7.19
CA GLY A 156 -54.07 -24.21 -7.18
C GLY A 156 -54.00 -25.66 -7.63
N ILE A 157 -55.16 -26.29 -7.73
CA ILE A 157 -55.32 -27.60 -8.39
C ILE A 157 -55.95 -27.40 -9.77
N ASP A 158 -55.65 -28.31 -10.69
CA ASP A 158 -56.15 -28.36 -12.08
C ASP A 158 -57.66 -28.73 -12.17
N ASP A 159 -58.47 -28.17 -11.26
CA ASP A 159 -59.93 -28.16 -11.27
C ASP A 159 -60.52 -26.74 -11.19
N GLY A 160 -59.65 -25.72 -11.11
CA GLY A 160 -60.01 -24.31 -11.01
C GLY A 160 -60.11 -23.75 -9.58
N SER A 161 -59.79 -24.53 -8.55
CA SER A 161 -59.72 -24.03 -7.17
C SER A 161 -58.33 -23.48 -6.81
N THR A 162 -58.29 -22.26 -6.28
CA THR A 162 -57.09 -21.62 -5.71
C THR A 162 -56.84 -22.18 -4.31
N VAL A 163 -55.65 -22.71 -4.07
CA VAL A 163 -55.30 -23.35 -2.79
C VAL A 163 -54.74 -22.34 -1.79
N GLN A 164 -54.27 -21.16 -2.24
CA GLN A 164 -53.88 -20.06 -1.36
C GLN A 164 -54.62 -18.78 -1.72
N THR A 165 -55.22 -18.13 -0.71
CA THR A 165 -55.95 -16.87 -0.86
C THR A 165 -55.04 -15.75 -1.38
N PRO A 166 -55.56 -14.73 -2.09
CA PRO A 166 -54.77 -13.64 -2.68
C PRO A 166 -53.89 -12.84 -1.70
N GLU A 167 -54.10 -12.98 -0.39
CA GLU A 167 -53.32 -12.30 0.66
C GLU A 167 -51.94 -12.96 0.96
N GLU A 168 -51.63 -14.14 0.39
CA GLU A 168 -50.34 -14.82 0.54
C GLU A 168 -49.68 -15.12 -0.82
N SER A 169 -49.37 -14.09 -1.61
CA SER A 169 -48.46 -14.28 -2.75
C SER A 169 -47.06 -14.63 -2.23
N LEU A 170 -46.48 -15.71 -2.74
CA LEU A 170 -45.13 -16.11 -2.35
C LEU A 170 -44.12 -15.06 -2.86
N ALA A 171 -43.28 -14.54 -1.96
CA ALA A 171 -42.22 -13.60 -2.32
C ALA A 171 -41.14 -14.29 -3.16
N VAL A 172 -40.58 -13.55 -4.14
CA VAL A 172 -39.44 -14.00 -4.94
C VAL A 172 -38.14 -13.81 -4.18
N GLN A 173 -37.27 -14.82 -4.19
CA GLN A 173 -35.86 -14.70 -3.88
C GLN A 173 -35.00 -14.92 -5.13
N ILE A 174 -34.00 -14.07 -5.31
CA ILE A 174 -32.93 -14.27 -6.28
C ILE A 174 -31.78 -14.94 -5.52
N THR A 175 -31.45 -16.18 -5.85
CA THR A 175 -30.37 -16.94 -5.17
C THR A 175 -29.19 -17.16 -6.11
N GLY A 176 -28.01 -16.68 -5.70
CA GLY A 176 -26.71 -16.98 -6.29
C GLY A 176 -25.59 -16.19 -5.61
N ALA A 177 -25.00 -16.71 -4.53
CA ALA A 177 -23.74 -16.18 -4.02
C ALA A 177 -22.68 -16.42 -5.08
N ALA A 178 -22.17 -15.36 -5.70
CA ALA A 178 -21.13 -15.46 -6.69
C ALA A 178 -19.84 -15.98 -6.02
N GLU A 179 -19.21 -17.02 -6.58
CA GLU A 179 -17.94 -17.55 -6.07
C GLU A 179 -16.86 -16.45 -6.14
N GLY A 180 -16.60 -15.80 -5.00
CA GLY A 180 -15.77 -14.60 -4.88
C GLY A 180 -16.45 -13.40 -4.19
N ASP A 181 -17.74 -13.48 -3.84
CA ASP A 181 -18.42 -12.54 -2.94
C ASP A 181 -17.99 -12.84 -1.49
N LEU A 182 -17.11 -12.00 -0.97
CA LEU A 182 -16.46 -12.12 0.34
C LEU A 182 -17.06 -11.17 1.36
N ASN A 183 -17.87 -10.20 0.93
CA ASN A 183 -18.52 -9.23 1.78
C ASN A 183 -20.04 -9.51 1.96
N ASN A 184 -20.56 -10.55 1.28
CA ASN A 184 -21.94 -11.02 1.28
C ASN A 184 -22.96 -9.98 0.77
N ASN A 185 -22.55 -9.10 -0.14
CA ASN A 185 -23.44 -8.13 -0.78
C ASN A 185 -24.06 -8.66 -2.07
N SER A 186 -23.83 -9.93 -2.42
CA SER A 186 -24.35 -10.61 -3.61
C SER A 186 -23.81 -10.05 -4.94
N VAL A 187 -22.71 -9.30 -4.88
CA VAL A 187 -21.96 -8.75 -6.02
C VAL A 187 -20.51 -9.17 -5.83
N ILE A 188 -19.77 -9.41 -6.91
CA ILE A 188 -18.30 -9.44 -6.81
C ILE A 188 -17.84 -8.04 -7.19
N ASP A 189 -17.48 -7.20 -6.24
CA ASP A 189 -17.09 -5.79 -6.43
C ASP A 189 -15.73 -5.45 -5.77
N VAL A 190 -15.36 -4.17 -5.79
CA VAL A 190 -14.17 -3.66 -5.07
C VAL A 190 -14.11 -4.07 -3.61
N GLY A 191 -15.26 -4.18 -2.97
CA GLY A 191 -15.41 -4.56 -1.58
C GLY A 191 -14.89 -5.98 -1.37
N ASP A 192 -15.16 -6.91 -2.28
CA ASP A 192 -14.66 -8.29 -2.18
C ASP A 192 -13.17 -8.37 -2.37
N LEU A 193 -12.65 -7.66 -3.36
CA LEU A 193 -11.20 -7.61 -3.56
C LEU A 193 -10.52 -6.97 -2.34
N SER A 194 -11.11 -5.91 -1.79
CA SER A 194 -10.66 -5.27 -0.54
C SER A 194 -10.74 -6.20 0.67
N VAL A 195 -11.67 -7.15 0.68
CA VAL A 195 -11.74 -8.20 1.71
C VAL A 195 -10.66 -9.25 1.48
N LEU A 196 -10.46 -9.75 0.26
CA LEU A 196 -9.45 -10.77 -0.04
C LEU A 196 -8.03 -10.28 0.23
N ILE A 197 -7.74 -9.01 -0.10
CA ILE A 197 -6.45 -8.37 0.15
C ILE A 197 -6.08 -8.36 1.64
N LYS A 198 -7.06 -8.15 2.53
CA LYS A 198 -6.82 -8.18 4.00
C LYS A 198 -6.33 -9.53 4.48
N TYR A 199 -6.60 -10.58 3.71
CA TYR A 199 -6.24 -11.95 4.01
C TYR A 199 -5.13 -12.47 3.09
N PHE A 200 -4.44 -11.59 2.35
CA PHE A 200 -3.33 -11.99 1.49
C PHE A 200 -2.18 -12.64 2.27
N GLY A 201 -1.74 -13.79 1.80
CA GLY A 201 -0.65 -14.57 2.37
C GLY A 201 -0.99 -15.29 3.68
N ILE A 202 -2.29 -15.47 3.99
CA ILE A 202 -2.73 -16.44 5.01
C ILE A 202 -2.86 -17.84 4.39
N ALA A 203 -2.61 -18.87 5.18
CA ALA A 203 -2.78 -20.27 4.81
C ALA A 203 -3.99 -20.89 5.53
N SER A 204 -4.40 -22.10 5.13
CA SER A 204 -5.59 -22.76 5.69
C SER A 204 -5.59 -23.00 7.20
N GLU A 205 -4.43 -22.90 7.84
CA GLU A 205 -4.26 -23.00 9.28
C GLU A 205 -4.53 -21.68 10.03
N ASP A 206 -4.69 -20.55 9.32
CA ASP A 206 -4.96 -19.24 9.93
C ASP A 206 -6.39 -19.19 10.52
N PRO A 207 -6.58 -18.65 11.74
CA PRO A 207 -7.90 -18.52 12.35
C PRO A 207 -8.92 -17.72 11.52
N ASN A 208 -8.48 -16.89 10.58
CA ASN A 208 -9.34 -16.13 9.68
C ASN A 208 -9.54 -16.81 8.32
N TRP A 209 -9.04 -18.03 8.09
CA TRP A 209 -9.16 -18.74 6.82
C TRP A 209 -10.61 -18.80 6.33
N THR A 210 -11.57 -19.05 7.21
CA THR A 210 -12.99 -19.12 6.85
C THR A 210 -13.56 -17.82 6.26
N LYS A 211 -12.94 -16.66 6.51
CA LYS A 211 -13.35 -15.37 5.94
C LYS A 211 -12.81 -15.14 4.53
N ALA A 212 -11.82 -15.89 4.11
CA ALA A 212 -11.13 -15.72 2.82
C ALA A 212 -11.12 -16.99 1.96
N ALA A 213 -11.52 -18.14 2.50
CA ALA A 213 -11.46 -19.44 1.82
C ALA A 213 -12.24 -19.45 0.49
N ASN A 214 -13.33 -18.69 0.40
CA ASN A 214 -14.09 -18.53 -0.85
C ASN A 214 -13.34 -17.73 -1.92
N GLY A 215 -12.22 -17.11 -1.56
CA GLY A 215 -11.30 -16.42 -2.44
C GLY A 215 -10.02 -17.20 -2.75
N ASP A 216 -9.87 -18.46 -2.32
CA ASP A 216 -8.81 -19.38 -2.78
C ASP A 216 -9.24 -20.02 -4.11
N PHE A 217 -9.00 -19.30 -5.21
CA PHE A 217 -9.42 -19.71 -6.54
C PHE A 217 -8.53 -20.81 -7.13
N ASN A 218 -7.24 -20.82 -6.78
CA ASN A 218 -6.29 -21.81 -7.27
C ASN A 218 -6.26 -23.10 -6.41
N LYS A 219 -6.95 -23.10 -5.27
CA LYS A 219 -7.12 -24.21 -4.32
C LYS A 219 -5.81 -24.72 -3.74
N ASN A 220 -4.84 -23.81 -3.56
CA ASN A 220 -3.54 -24.17 -3.01
C ASN A 220 -3.48 -24.02 -1.48
N ASN A 221 -4.62 -23.73 -0.83
CA ASN A 221 -4.77 -23.52 0.62
C ASN A 221 -4.00 -22.30 1.15
N THR A 222 -3.70 -21.34 0.28
CA THR A 222 -3.07 -20.06 0.60
C THR A 222 -3.75 -18.97 -0.21
N ILE A 223 -4.04 -17.81 0.37
CA ILE A 223 -4.49 -16.66 -0.43
C ILE A 223 -3.27 -15.99 -1.03
N ASP A 224 -3.08 -16.08 -2.34
CA ASP A 224 -1.92 -15.52 -3.02
C ASP A 224 -2.27 -14.57 -4.18
N VAL A 225 -1.25 -14.19 -4.96
CA VAL A 225 -1.41 -13.19 -6.03
C VAL A 225 -2.23 -13.73 -7.19
N GLN A 226 -2.27 -15.04 -7.40
CA GLN A 226 -3.11 -15.68 -8.41
C GLN A 226 -4.58 -15.63 -7.99
N ASP A 227 -4.85 -15.70 -6.70
CA ASP A 227 -6.20 -15.56 -6.16
C ASP A 227 -6.72 -14.13 -6.27
N LEU A 228 -5.88 -13.14 -5.92
CA LEU A 228 -6.20 -11.74 -6.18
C LEU A 228 -6.42 -11.45 -7.66
N ALA A 229 -5.60 -12.03 -8.54
CA ALA A 229 -5.77 -11.89 -9.98
C ALA A 229 -7.04 -12.58 -10.49
N SER A 230 -7.44 -13.70 -9.88
CA SER A 230 -8.66 -14.44 -10.23
C SER A 230 -9.91 -13.70 -9.76
N LEU A 231 -9.89 -13.17 -8.53
CA LEU A 231 -10.96 -12.31 -8.04
C LEU A 231 -11.06 -11.04 -8.87
N GLY A 232 -9.93 -10.36 -9.12
CA GLY A 232 -9.90 -9.12 -9.93
C GLY A 232 -10.48 -9.27 -11.34
N LYS A 233 -10.39 -10.46 -11.94
CA LYS A 233 -11.07 -10.78 -13.22
C LYS A 233 -12.58 -10.96 -13.10
N LYS A 234 -13.06 -11.36 -11.92
CA LYS A 234 -14.47 -11.59 -11.60
C LYS A 234 -15.17 -10.35 -11.05
N VAL A 235 -14.41 -9.36 -10.58
CA VAL A 235 -14.95 -8.14 -9.99
C VAL A 235 -15.66 -7.29 -11.04
N LEU A 236 -16.95 -7.08 -10.81
CA LEU A 236 -17.83 -6.12 -11.46
C LEU A 236 -17.43 -4.70 -11.04
N TYR A 237 -16.50 -4.13 -11.79
CA TYR A 237 -16.28 -2.69 -11.78
C TYR A 237 -17.13 -2.04 -12.86
N ASP A 238 -18.46 -2.07 -12.83
CA ASP A 238 -19.20 -1.20 -13.78
C ASP A 238 -20.48 -0.62 -13.23
N ASN A 239 -20.33 0.55 -12.60
CA ASN A 239 -21.40 1.51 -12.40
C ASN A 239 -21.55 2.48 -13.59
N GLY A 240 -20.91 2.19 -14.74
CA GLY A 240 -20.83 3.07 -15.91
C GLY A 240 -19.82 4.21 -15.81
N GLN A 241 -19.04 4.31 -14.73
CA GLN A 241 -18.12 5.45 -14.51
C GLN A 241 -16.67 5.14 -14.90
N PRO A 242 -15.95 6.12 -15.50
CA PRO A 242 -14.54 6.01 -15.86
C PRO A 242 -13.63 5.93 -14.63
N PHE A 243 -12.38 5.47 -14.81
CA PHE A 243 -11.37 5.49 -13.76
C PHE A 243 -11.03 6.94 -13.35
N GLU A 244 -11.00 7.21 -12.05
CA GLU A 244 -10.60 8.51 -11.50
C GLU A 244 -9.15 8.47 -11.02
N LEU A 245 -8.28 9.29 -11.63
CA LEU A 245 -6.85 9.33 -11.29
C LEU A 245 -6.57 9.98 -9.94
N MET A 246 -7.31 11.03 -9.60
CA MET A 246 -7.01 11.88 -8.45
C MET A 246 -7.11 11.08 -7.16
N GLU A 247 -6.05 11.10 -6.37
CA GLU A 247 -5.95 10.39 -5.10
C GLU A 247 -6.11 8.86 -5.20
N ALA A 248 -6.08 8.28 -6.41
CA ALA A 248 -6.08 6.83 -6.58
C ALA A 248 -4.84 6.21 -5.93
N ASP A 249 -5.03 5.11 -5.20
CA ASP A 249 -3.97 4.32 -4.58
C ASP A 249 -3.51 3.18 -5.52
N ILE A 250 -2.41 2.50 -5.18
CA ILE A 250 -1.85 1.43 -6.02
C ILE A 250 -2.86 0.30 -6.19
N MET A 251 -3.65 -0.01 -5.14
CA MET A 251 -4.61 -1.09 -5.20
C MET A 251 -5.77 -0.76 -6.15
N SER A 252 -6.34 0.43 -6.08
CA SER A 252 -7.43 0.86 -6.97
C SER A 252 -6.96 0.93 -8.42
N ILE A 253 -5.72 1.33 -8.66
CA ILE A 253 -5.08 1.29 -9.97
C ILE A 253 -4.91 -0.15 -10.49
N GLN A 254 -4.36 -1.06 -9.68
CA GLN A 254 -4.20 -2.47 -10.06
C GLN A 254 -5.55 -3.12 -10.36
N ASN A 255 -6.54 -2.81 -9.56
CA ASN A 255 -7.92 -3.27 -9.71
C ASN A 255 -8.53 -2.78 -11.02
N ALA A 256 -8.37 -1.50 -11.35
CA ALA A 256 -8.83 -0.93 -12.62
C ALA A 256 -8.13 -1.58 -13.83
N MET A 257 -6.83 -1.89 -13.72
CA MET A 257 -6.10 -2.62 -14.76
C MET A 257 -6.55 -4.08 -14.89
N ALA A 258 -6.80 -4.77 -13.78
CA ALA A 258 -7.32 -6.14 -13.79
C ALA A 258 -8.72 -6.24 -14.42
N ALA A 259 -9.55 -5.22 -14.20
CA ALA A 259 -10.88 -5.10 -14.77
C ALA A 259 -10.91 -4.61 -16.23
N GLY A 260 -9.75 -4.28 -16.83
CA GLY A 260 -9.67 -3.73 -18.18
C GLY A 260 -10.21 -2.30 -18.33
N LYS A 261 -10.45 -1.59 -17.23
CA LYS A 261 -10.88 -0.18 -17.21
C LYS A 261 -9.76 0.81 -17.48
N LEU A 262 -8.54 0.37 -17.20
CA LEU A 262 -7.33 1.17 -17.26
C LEU A 262 -6.23 0.28 -17.85
N THR A 263 -5.37 0.85 -18.67
CA THR A 263 -4.08 0.23 -19.01
C THR A 263 -2.95 1.02 -18.37
N SER A 264 -1.77 0.41 -18.24
CA SER A 264 -0.58 1.10 -17.78
C SER A 264 -0.24 2.26 -18.72
N GLU A 265 -0.38 2.08 -20.04
CA GLU A 265 -0.19 3.14 -21.03
C GLU A 265 -1.13 4.33 -20.78
N GLN A 266 -2.42 4.07 -20.55
CA GLN A 266 -3.39 5.11 -20.20
C GLN A 266 -3.04 5.82 -18.90
N LEU A 267 -2.66 5.07 -17.86
CA LEU A 267 -2.25 5.63 -16.57
C LEU A 267 -1.01 6.53 -16.70
N VAL A 268 0.00 6.08 -17.43
CA VAL A 268 1.21 6.87 -17.68
C VAL A 268 0.86 8.13 -18.46
N GLN A 269 0.01 8.03 -19.49
CA GLN A 269 -0.45 9.20 -20.25
C GLN A 269 -1.19 10.21 -19.36
N MET A 270 -2.07 9.74 -18.47
CA MET A 270 -2.79 10.60 -17.52
C MET A 270 -1.83 11.37 -16.61
N TYR A 271 -0.76 10.73 -16.12
CA TYR A 271 0.26 11.40 -15.30
C TYR A 271 1.13 12.36 -16.12
N LEU A 272 1.55 11.98 -17.33
CA LEU A 272 2.29 12.87 -18.22
C LEU A 272 1.50 14.12 -18.59
N ASP A 273 0.19 13.97 -18.84
CA ASP A 273 -0.71 15.10 -19.10
C ASP A 273 -0.76 16.08 -17.91
N ARG A 274 -0.79 15.56 -16.67
CA ARG A 274 -0.74 16.39 -15.46
C ARG A 274 0.61 17.06 -15.26
N ILE A 275 1.71 16.34 -15.50
CA ILE A 275 3.06 16.89 -15.43
C ILE A 275 3.20 18.06 -16.41
N ASN A 276 2.77 17.86 -17.65
CA ASN A 276 2.84 18.88 -18.70
C ASN A 276 1.99 20.12 -18.36
N GLU A 277 0.84 19.95 -17.70
CA GLU A 277 -0.02 21.06 -17.31
C GLU A 277 0.54 21.86 -16.14
N TYR A 278 1.10 21.19 -15.13
CA TYR A 278 1.30 21.81 -13.81
C TYR A 278 2.76 21.89 -13.34
N ASP A 279 3.68 21.07 -13.85
CA ASP A 279 5.04 21.03 -13.28
C ASP A 279 5.88 22.24 -13.66
N ASP A 280 5.56 22.97 -14.74
CA ASP A 280 6.22 24.25 -15.06
C ASP A 280 6.00 25.30 -13.96
N ASP A 281 4.93 25.22 -13.18
CA ASP A 281 4.74 26.11 -12.03
C ASP A 281 5.44 25.58 -10.78
N ILE A 282 5.45 24.26 -10.57
CA ILE A 282 5.93 23.60 -9.35
C ILE A 282 7.44 23.33 -9.38
N HIS A 283 8.01 23.05 -10.55
CA HIS A 283 9.39 22.64 -10.78
C HIS A 283 9.80 21.43 -9.93
N SER A 284 8.96 20.39 -9.85
CA SER A 284 9.23 19.21 -9.02
C SER A 284 10.09 18.15 -9.69
N LEU A 285 10.20 18.16 -11.03
CA LEU A 285 10.96 17.17 -11.79
C LEU A 285 12.19 17.77 -12.47
N ILE A 286 13.24 16.96 -12.63
CA ILE A 286 14.45 17.28 -13.41
C ILE A 286 14.40 16.60 -14.78
N THR A 287 13.96 15.33 -14.82
CA THR A 287 13.93 14.55 -16.05
C THR A 287 12.71 13.65 -16.06
N VAL A 288 11.89 13.77 -17.10
CA VAL A 288 10.81 12.81 -17.38
C VAL A 288 11.36 11.72 -18.28
N ASN A 289 11.02 10.47 -18.01
CA ASN A 289 11.50 9.32 -18.78
C ASN A 289 10.90 9.33 -20.20
N PRO A 290 11.71 9.50 -21.26
CA PRO A 290 11.20 9.53 -22.62
C PRO A 290 10.59 8.18 -23.07
N ASP A 291 10.99 7.07 -22.43
CA ASP A 291 10.55 5.72 -22.77
C ASP A 291 9.38 5.23 -21.90
N ALA A 292 8.80 6.08 -21.03
CA ALA A 292 7.77 5.68 -20.07
C ALA A 292 6.55 5.02 -20.73
N LEU A 293 6.02 5.61 -21.82
CA LEU A 293 4.88 5.08 -22.56
C LEU A 293 5.20 3.74 -23.24
N ALA A 294 6.40 3.63 -23.83
CA ALA A 294 6.83 2.38 -24.47
C ALA A 294 6.97 1.25 -23.44
N ALA A 295 7.54 1.55 -22.26
CA ALA A 295 7.61 0.60 -21.15
C ALA A 295 6.22 0.21 -20.63
N ALA A 296 5.30 1.17 -20.52
CA ALA A 296 3.92 0.93 -20.11
C ALA A 296 3.18 -0.02 -21.04
N LYS A 297 3.27 0.22 -22.35
CA LYS A 297 2.68 -0.63 -23.37
C LYS A 297 3.23 -2.06 -23.33
N ALA A 298 4.55 -2.21 -23.15
CA ALA A 298 5.16 -3.54 -23.02
C ALA A 298 4.65 -4.28 -21.77
N LEU A 299 4.42 -3.58 -20.67
CA LEU A 299 3.85 -4.17 -19.45
C LEU A 299 2.36 -4.50 -19.60
N ASP A 300 1.60 -3.76 -20.41
CA ASP A 300 0.22 -4.12 -20.75
C ASP A 300 0.16 -5.39 -21.60
N GLU A 301 1.06 -5.54 -22.58
CA GLU A 301 1.23 -6.76 -23.37
C GLU A 301 1.61 -7.94 -22.47
N GLU A 302 2.59 -7.76 -21.58
CA GLU A 302 2.99 -8.78 -20.61
C GLU A 302 1.83 -9.17 -19.67
N ARG A 303 1.07 -8.20 -19.16
CA ARG A 303 -0.11 -8.46 -18.30
C ARG A 303 -1.12 -9.35 -19.02
N LYS A 304 -1.34 -9.10 -20.31
CA LYS A 304 -2.27 -9.88 -21.14
C LYS A 304 -1.77 -11.30 -21.40
N GLU A 305 -0.48 -11.47 -21.65
CA GLU A 305 0.12 -12.76 -22.05
C GLU A 305 0.50 -13.66 -20.85
N GLN A 306 1.07 -13.07 -19.81
CA GLN A 306 1.72 -13.78 -18.69
C GLN A 306 1.07 -13.45 -17.33
N GLY A 307 0.26 -12.40 -17.26
CA GLY A 307 -0.26 -11.86 -16.00
C GLY A 307 0.69 -10.84 -15.37
N PRO A 308 0.26 -10.15 -14.29
CA PRO A 308 1.10 -9.16 -13.62
C PRO A 308 2.23 -9.81 -12.82
N ARG A 309 3.40 -9.17 -12.76
CA ARG A 309 4.54 -9.56 -11.89
C ARG A 309 4.26 -9.37 -10.39
N GLY A 310 3.26 -8.56 -10.05
CA GLY A 310 2.87 -8.21 -8.69
C GLY A 310 2.17 -6.85 -8.63
N LEU A 311 2.04 -6.29 -7.42
CA LEU A 311 1.34 -5.03 -7.18
C LEU A 311 1.98 -3.81 -7.86
N MET A 312 3.26 -3.91 -8.24
CA MET A 312 3.97 -2.84 -8.94
C MET A 312 3.85 -2.91 -10.46
N HIS A 313 3.21 -3.94 -11.02
CA HIS A 313 3.14 -4.16 -12.46
C HIS A 313 2.38 -3.03 -13.18
N GLY A 314 3.07 -2.29 -14.04
CA GLY A 314 2.51 -1.15 -14.77
C GLY A 314 2.33 0.12 -13.91
N ILE A 315 2.87 0.17 -12.69
CA ILE A 315 2.73 1.33 -11.81
C ILE A 315 3.85 2.35 -12.08
N PRO A 316 3.52 3.61 -12.41
CA PRO A 316 4.49 4.68 -12.55
C PRO A 316 4.96 5.23 -11.19
N ILE A 317 6.27 5.33 -11.03
CA ILE A 317 6.96 5.74 -9.80
C ILE A 317 7.93 6.88 -10.11
N ILE A 318 7.92 7.90 -9.25
CA ILE A 318 8.88 9.02 -9.30
C ILE A 318 10.00 8.77 -8.30
N VAL A 319 11.25 8.90 -8.74
CA VAL A 319 12.41 8.67 -7.86
C VAL A 319 13.26 9.92 -7.80
N LYS A 320 13.81 10.23 -6.63
CA LYS A 320 14.70 11.37 -6.47
C LYS A 320 15.90 11.29 -7.42
N ASP A 321 16.38 12.42 -7.93
CA ASP A 321 17.48 12.47 -8.91
C ASP A 321 18.88 12.11 -8.36
N ASN A 322 18.94 11.49 -7.19
CA ASN A 322 20.17 10.89 -6.66
C ASN A 322 20.14 9.36 -6.69
N TYR A 323 19.13 8.73 -7.32
CA TYR A 323 19.07 7.30 -7.60
C TYR A 323 19.55 7.00 -9.00
N ASP A 324 20.52 6.10 -9.17
CA ASP A 324 21.03 5.70 -10.47
C ASP A 324 19.95 5.03 -11.32
N THR A 325 19.85 5.42 -12.58
CA THR A 325 18.89 4.87 -13.54
C THR A 325 19.52 4.71 -14.92
N LEU A 326 19.35 3.55 -15.54
CA LEU A 326 19.54 3.41 -16.97
C LEU A 326 18.46 4.20 -17.72
N GLY A 327 18.86 4.97 -18.73
CA GLY A 327 17.96 5.74 -19.62
C GLY A 327 17.66 7.18 -19.19
N MET A 328 17.99 7.56 -17.94
CA MET A 328 17.92 8.95 -17.48
C MET A 328 19.19 9.32 -16.70
N PRO A 329 19.69 10.55 -16.79
CA PRO A 329 20.82 11.00 -15.97
C PRO A 329 20.53 10.91 -14.47
N THR A 330 21.60 10.90 -13.68
CA THR A 330 21.51 11.03 -12.21
C THR A 330 22.46 12.13 -11.77
N SER A 331 21.91 13.31 -11.47
CA SER A 331 22.71 14.53 -11.31
C SER A 331 22.81 15.03 -9.87
N ALA A 332 22.01 14.47 -8.95
CA ALA A 332 21.79 15.03 -7.62
C ALA A 332 21.41 16.53 -7.64
N GLY A 333 20.73 16.98 -8.69
CA GLY A 333 20.34 18.37 -8.94
C GLY A 333 21.49 19.28 -9.40
N CYS A 334 22.70 18.76 -9.56
CA CYS A 334 23.87 19.56 -9.91
C CYS A 334 24.04 19.66 -11.42
N THR A 335 24.20 20.88 -11.93
CA THR A 335 24.63 21.10 -13.32
C THR A 335 25.97 20.43 -13.64
N CYS A 336 26.83 20.24 -12.64
CA CYS A 336 28.08 19.51 -12.74
C CYS A 336 27.94 18.02 -13.09
N LEU A 337 26.79 17.41 -12.77
CA LEU A 337 26.50 16.00 -13.05
C LEU A 337 25.31 15.83 -14.01
N LYS A 338 24.92 16.90 -14.72
CA LYS A 338 23.78 16.85 -15.66
C LYS A 338 23.93 15.78 -16.76
N ASP A 339 25.17 15.48 -17.12
CA ASP A 339 25.52 14.54 -18.18
C ASP A 339 25.84 13.14 -17.61
N ASN A 340 25.69 12.91 -16.30
CA ASN A 340 26.03 11.63 -15.65
C ASN A 340 25.03 10.52 -16.02
N GLN A 341 25.25 9.88 -17.16
CA GLN A 341 24.56 8.66 -17.55
C GLN A 341 25.16 7.47 -16.80
N THR A 342 24.40 6.89 -15.88
CA THR A 342 24.87 5.79 -15.04
C THR A 342 24.99 4.51 -15.84
N VAL A 343 25.91 3.63 -15.43
CA VAL A 343 26.17 2.35 -16.11
C VAL A 343 25.27 1.21 -15.60
N SER A 344 24.58 1.44 -14.48
CA SER A 344 23.58 0.54 -13.92
C SER A 344 22.42 1.31 -13.30
N ASP A 345 21.32 0.58 -13.05
CA ASP A 345 20.28 1.02 -12.12
C ASP A 345 20.78 0.87 -10.69
N ALA A 346 20.33 1.74 -9.78
CA ALA A 346 20.47 1.52 -8.35
C ALA A 346 19.76 0.23 -7.93
N PHE A 347 20.19 -0.40 -6.84
CA PHE A 347 19.60 -1.68 -6.41
C PHE A 347 18.08 -1.61 -6.24
N MET A 348 17.58 -0.55 -5.59
CA MET A 348 16.14 -0.35 -5.41
C MET A 348 15.41 -0.08 -6.74
N ILE A 349 16.03 0.64 -7.67
CA ILE A 349 15.46 0.87 -9.01
C ILE A 349 15.34 -0.44 -9.78
N LYS A 350 16.39 -1.28 -9.74
CA LYS A 350 16.34 -2.61 -10.32
C LYS A 350 15.20 -3.44 -9.73
N LYS A 351 15.04 -3.47 -8.41
CA LYS A 351 13.94 -4.21 -7.77
C LYS A 351 12.55 -3.71 -8.19
N LEU A 352 12.38 -2.40 -8.34
CA LEU A 352 11.14 -1.82 -8.86
C LEU A 352 10.86 -2.27 -10.30
N LYS A 353 11.83 -2.17 -11.20
CA LYS A 353 11.70 -2.63 -12.59
C LYS A 353 11.45 -4.14 -12.68
N ASP A 354 12.13 -4.94 -11.85
CA ASP A 354 11.92 -6.39 -11.77
C ASP A 354 10.49 -6.70 -11.31
N ALA A 355 9.92 -5.92 -10.39
CA ALA A 355 8.52 -6.01 -9.95
C ALA A 355 7.50 -5.43 -10.96
N GLY A 356 7.96 -4.92 -12.10
CA GLY A 356 7.12 -4.39 -13.17
C GLY A 356 6.74 -2.91 -13.02
N ALA A 357 7.41 -2.14 -12.14
CA ALA A 357 7.19 -0.70 -12.03
C ALA A 357 7.86 0.06 -13.20
N ILE A 358 7.32 1.24 -13.50
CA ILE A 358 7.85 2.17 -14.48
C ILE A 358 8.47 3.33 -13.73
N ILE A 359 9.77 3.60 -13.91
CA ILE A 359 10.36 4.83 -13.38
C ILE A 359 9.94 5.97 -14.32
N LEU A 360 8.95 6.74 -13.88
CA LEU A 360 8.31 7.78 -14.70
C LEU A 360 9.20 9.01 -14.84
N ALA A 361 9.84 9.44 -13.75
CA ALA A 361 10.64 10.66 -13.75
C ALA A 361 11.65 10.69 -12.58
N LYS A 362 12.64 11.56 -12.73
CA LYS A 362 13.63 11.97 -11.73
C LYS A 362 13.17 13.26 -11.08
N ALA A 363 12.88 13.21 -9.78
CA ALA A 363 12.45 14.37 -9.03
C ALA A 363 13.62 15.29 -8.63
N ASN A 364 13.36 16.59 -8.63
CA ASN A 364 14.27 17.61 -8.10
C ASN A 364 14.52 17.41 -6.59
N LEU A 365 15.62 17.96 -6.11
CA LEU A 365 16.09 17.85 -4.73
C LEU A 365 16.85 19.10 -4.33
N SER A 366 17.11 19.27 -3.02
CA SER A 366 18.19 20.17 -2.62
C SER A 366 19.50 19.58 -3.15
N GLU A 367 20.28 20.38 -3.88
CA GLU A 367 21.48 19.91 -4.58
C GLU A 367 22.42 19.13 -3.64
N PHE A 368 22.89 17.97 -4.11
CA PHE A 368 23.67 16.98 -3.33
C PHE A 368 23.03 16.52 -2.02
N ALA A 369 21.70 16.64 -1.91
CA ALA A 369 20.93 16.35 -0.71
C ALA A 369 21.32 17.18 0.53
N ILE A 370 22.05 18.30 0.37
CA ILE A 370 22.68 19.05 1.47
C ILE A 370 21.70 19.83 2.32
N ASN A 371 20.78 20.56 1.68
CA ASN A 371 19.80 21.44 2.32
C ASN A 371 18.41 20.79 2.38
N THR A 372 17.42 21.53 2.88
CA THR A 372 16.01 21.12 2.95
C THR A 372 15.08 22.11 2.26
N ASP A 373 15.57 22.79 1.23
CA ASP A 373 14.91 23.87 0.48
C ASP A 373 14.45 23.45 -0.93
N THR A 374 14.84 22.26 -1.41
CA THR A 374 14.67 21.78 -2.78
C THR A 374 15.01 22.84 -3.84
N LEU A 375 16.17 23.45 -3.66
CA LEU A 375 16.82 24.29 -4.66
C LEU A 375 18.01 23.53 -5.27
N SER A 376 18.08 23.51 -6.60
CA SER A 376 19.21 22.94 -7.32
C SER A 376 19.61 23.80 -8.53
N SER A 377 20.88 23.71 -8.95
CA SER A 377 21.35 24.47 -10.11
C SER A 377 20.76 23.93 -11.42
N LEU A 378 20.41 22.65 -11.48
CA LEU A 378 19.85 22.02 -12.67
C LEU A 378 18.32 22.14 -12.74
N GLY A 379 17.62 21.84 -11.64
CA GLY A 379 16.15 21.81 -11.58
C GLY A 379 15.52 23.11 -11.07
N GLY A 380 16.31 24.08 -10.62
CA GLY A 380 15.80 25.32 -10.04
C GLY A 380 15.13 25.10 -8.68
N GLN A 381 14.24 26.03 -8.30
CA GLN A 381 13.51 26.01 -7.03
C GLN A 381 12.18 25.26 -7.18
N THR A 382 12.04 24.11 -6.54
CA THR A 382 10.73 23.47 -6.41
C THR A 382 9.84 24.25 -5.45
N LYS A 383 8.56 24.41 -5.78
CA LYS A 383 7.55 25.09 -4.96
C LYS A 383 6.64 24.07 -4.28
N ASN A 384 6.07 24.46 -3.13
CA ASN A 384 5.10 23.65 -2.42
C ASN A 384 3.72 23.78 -3.08
N PRO A 385 3.04 22.69 -3.47
CA PRO A 385 1.75 22.79 -4.14
C PRO A 385 0.62 23.34 -3.24
N TYR A 386 0.76 23.33 -1.90
CA TYR A 386 -0.22 23.97 -1.00
C TYR A 386 -0.03 25.49 -0.91
N ASP A 387 1.17 25.99 -1.19
CA ASP A 387 1.50 27.42 -1.27
C ASP A 387 2.74 27.61 -2.16
N LEU A 388 2.53 28.05 -3.40
CA LEU A 388 3.60 28.21 -4.38
C LEU A 388 4.64 29.28 -3.99
N THR A 389 4.44 30.03 -2.90
CA THR A 389 5.45 30.95 -2.35
C THR A 389 6.44 30.26 -1.40
N LYS A 390 6.21 28.99 -1.06
CA LYS A 390 7.05 28.19 -0.15
C LYS A 390 7.79 27.10 -0.91
N ASN A 391 8.85 26.59 -0.30
CA ASN A 391 9.49 25.35 -0.75
C ASN A 391 8.79 24.13 -0.12
N PRO A 392 8.86 22.95 -0.77
CA PRO A 392 8.23 21.71 -0.29
C PRO A 392 9.03 21.01 0.82
N GLY A 393 10.04 21.66 1.41
CA GLY A 393 11.00 21.02 2.30
C GLY A 393 12.06 20.30 1.49
N GLY A 394 12.76 19.35 2.10
CA GLY A 394 13.77 18.60 1.37
C GLY A 394 14.66 17.75 2.27
N SER A 395 15.68 17.10 1.70
CA SER A 395 16.08 17.23 0.30
C SER A 395 15.21 16.48 -0.73
N SER A 396 14.29 15.58 -0.35
CA SER A 396 13.39 14.89 -1.30
C SER A 396 12.11 15.68 -1.60
N GLY A 397 12.19 17.02 -1.67
CA GLY A 397 11.01 17.87 -1.82
C GLY A 397 10.39 17.83 -3.21
N GLY A 398 11.16 17.52 -4.27
CA GLY A 398 10.60 17.24 -5.59
C GLY A 398 9.68 16.03 -5.54
N THR A 399 10.15 14.91 -4.98
CA THR A 399 9.31 13.71 -4.78
C THR A 399 8.06 14.06 -3.96
N GLY A 400 8.22 14.83 -2.88
CA GLY A 400 7.10 15.27 -2.05
C GLY A 400 6.05 16.09 -2.81
N ALA A 401 6.49 17.12 -3.55
CA ALA A 401 5.63 17.99 -4.33
C ALA A 401 4.95 17.21 -5.47
N SER A 402 5.67 16.36 -6.21
CA SER A 402 5.11 15.57 -7.30
C SER A 402 3.98 14.64 -6.84
N LEU A 403 4.14 13.98 -5.68
CA LEU A 403 3.14 13.06 -5.15
C LEU A 403 1.92 13.79 -4.59
N ALA A 404 2.13 14.93 -3.93
CA ALA A 404 1.03 15.79 -3.50
C ALA A 404 0.21 16.29 -4.71
N SER A 405 0.88 16.57 -5.83
CA SER A 405 0.26 17.03 -7.08
C SER A 405 -0.32 15.92 -7.97
N ASN A 406 -0.30 14.65 -7.53
CA ASN A 406 -0.72 13.50 -8.33
C ASN A 406 0.00 13.40 -9.68
N PHE A 407 1.34 13.55 -9.69
CA PHE A 407 2.17 13.28 -10.87
C PHE A 407 2.65 11.82 -10.96
N ALA A 408 2.49 11.07 -9.87
CA ALA A 408 2.59 9.61 -9.82
C ALA A 408 1.87 9.12 -8.56
N VAL A 409 1.69 7.81 -8.40
CA VAL A 409 1.04 7.24 -7.20
C VAL A 409 1.96 7.18 -5.99
N ALA A 410 3.23 6.85 -6.20
CA ALA A 410 4.23 6.74 -5.15
C ALA A 410 5.63 7.06 -5.68
N GLY A 411 6.59 7.18 -4.77
CA GLY A 411 7.94 7.57 -5.12
C GLY A 411 9.01 7.21 -4.08
N LEU A 412 10.27 7.39 -4.47
CA LEU A 412 11.41 7.19 -3.58
C LEU A 412 12.08 8.51 -3.24
N GLY A 413 12.34 8.70 -1.94
CA GLY A 413 13.21 9.75 -1.41
C GLY A 413 14.45 9.16 -0.77
N THR A 414 15.36 10.02 -0.33
CA THR A 414 16.50 9.64 0.53
C THR A 414 16.55 10.49 1.78
N ASP A 415 17.03 9.94 2.88
CA ASP A 415 17.08 10.59 4.19
C ASP A 415 18.45 10.39 4.87
N THR A 416 19.12 11.50 5.18
CA THR A 416 20.33 11.54 6.02
C THR A 416 20.05 12.24 7.35
N GLY A 417 19.05 13.12 7.38
CA GLY A 417 18.80 14.10 8.43
C GLY A 417 17.41 14.73 8.34
N GLY A 418 16.40 13.97 7.89
CA GLY A 418 15.01 14.41 7.71
C GLY A 418 14.51 14.42 6.26
N SER A 419 15.35 14.09 5.29
CA SER A 419 15.05 14.33 3.87
C SER A 419 13.95 13.47 3.24
N ILE A 420 13.38 12.48 3.93
CA ILE A 420 12.09 11.85 3.58
C ILE A 420 10.96 12.48 4.40
N ARG A 421 11.17 12.63 5.71
CA ARG A 421 10.12 12.97 6.68
C ARG A 421 9.68 14.44 6.63
N ILE A 422 10.62 15.36 6.43
CA ILE A 422 10.37 16.80 6.28
C ILE A 422 9.50 17.05 5.03
N PRO A 423 9.89 16.63 3.81
CA PRO A 423 9.03 16.82 2.65
C PRO A 423 7.74 16.01 2.74
N SER A 424 7.69 14.88 3.43
CA SER A 424 6.40 14.20 3.68
C SER A 424 5.44 15.05 4.51
N SER A 425 5.92 15.63 5.62
CA SER A 425 5.15 16.56 6.47
C SER A 425 4.65 17.77 5.67
N TRP A 426 5.54 18.46 4.97
CA TRP A 426 5.23 19.73 4.30
C TRP A 426 4.43 19.57 3.00
N ASN A 427 4.23 18.35 2.49
CA ASN A 427 3.41 18.08 1.30
C ASN A 427 2.19 17.19 1.62
N SER A 428 1.86 16.98 2.90
CA SER A 428 0.73 16.14 3.34
C SER A 428 0.75 14.75 2.71
N ILE A 429 1.89 14.07 2.75
CA ILE A 429 2.05 12.69 2.27
C ILE A 429 2.72 11.84 3.36
N VAL A 430 2.67 10.53 3.16
CA VAL A 430 3.38 9.55 3.99
C VAL A 430 4.83 9.44 3.56
N GLY A 431 5.73 9.22 4.51
CA GLY A 431 7.13 8.89 4.24
C GLY A 431 7.69 7.92 5.26
N ILE A 432 8.27 6.82 4.79
CA ILE A 432 8.94 5.85 5.65
C ILE A 432 10.45 6.04 5.49
N ARG A 433 11.09 6.42 6.59
CA ARG A 433 12.55 6.31 6.74
C ARG A 433 12.82 4.92 7.34
N PRO A 434 13.32 3.95 6.56
CA PRO A 434 13.58 2.62 7.09
C PRO A 434 14.78 2.60 8.04
N THR A 435 14.92 1.50 8.77
CA THR A 435 16.13 1.17 9.53
C THR A 435 17.33 1.22 8.59
N ILE A 436 18.46 1.77 9.05
CA ILE A 436 19.71 1.71 8.28
C ILE A 436 20.06 0.24 8.04
N GLY A 437 20.10 -0.15 6.76
CA GLY A 437 20.32 -1.53 6.36
C GLY A 437 19.06 -2.36 6.13
N LEU A 438 17.85 -1.79 6.08
CA LEU A 438 16.70 -2.49 5.52
C LEU A 438 16.63 -2.38 3.98
N THR A 439 16.99 -1.21 3.46
CA THR A 439 17.06 -0.91 2.02
C THR A 439 18.51 -0.65 1.61
N SER A 440 18.89 -1.08 0.41
CA SER A 440 20.24 -0.85 -0.12
C SER A 440 20.44 0.60 -0.55
N ARG A 441 21.66 1.09 -0.37
CA ARG A 441 22.13 2.41 -0.82
C ARG A 441 23.04 2.33 -2.04
N ASP A 442 23.23 1.14 -2.60
CA ASP A 442 24.00 0.91 -3.82
C ASP A 442 23.34 1.61 -5.02
N GLY A 443 24.13 2.43 -5.73
CA GLY A 443 23.66 3.30 -6.81
C GLY A 443 22.84 4.51 -6.34
N ILE A 444 23.11 5.02 -5.14
CA ILE A 444 22.58 6.32 -4.69
C ILE A 444 23.75 7.28 -4.49
N ILE A 445 23.71 8.47 -5.10
CA ILE A 445 24.71 9.52 -4.82
C ILE A 445 24.65 9.86 -3.33
N PRO A 446 25.74 9.60 -2.56
CA PRO A 446 25.70 9.59 -1.11
C PRO A 446 25.86 10.99 -0.51
N LEU A 447 25.45 11.14 0.75
CA LEU A 447 25.74 12.30 1.57
C LEU A 447 26.56 11.92 2.81
N ALA A 448 26.15 10.87 3.52
CA ALA A 448 26.86 10.28 4.65
C ALA A 448 26.37 8.85 4.87
N LEU A 449 27.15 7.86 4.40
CA LEU A 449 26.75 6.45 4.47
C LEU A 449 26.55 5.94 5.91
N SER A 450 27.02 6.66 6.93
CA SER A 450 26.69 6.37 8.34
C SER A 450 25.24 6.68 8.74
N GLN A 451 24.49 7.39 7.90
CA GLN A 451 23.13 7.90 8.18
C GLN A 451 22.15 7.68 7.03
N ASP A 452 22.66 7.57 5.80
CA ASP A 452 21.86 7.52 4.58
C ASP A 452 20.96 6.29 4.53
N VAL A 453 19.72 6.52 4.11
CA VAL A 453 18.78 5.50 3.65
C VAL A 453 18.02 6.02 2.44
N GLY A 454 17.58 5.11 1.59
CA GLY A 454 16.50 5.37 0.65
C GLY A 454 15.20 4.73 1.12
N GLY A 455 14.07 5.37 0.87
CA GLY A 455 12.79 4.91 1.41
C GLY A 455 11.57 5.44 0.65
N PRO A 456 10.41 4.80 0.86
CA PRO A 456 9.19 5.10 0.14
C PRO A 456 8.51 6.39 0.65
N MET A 457 7.90 7.09 -0.29
CA MET A 457 7.03 8.24 -0.09
C MET A 457 5.76 7.99 -0.91
N ALA A 458 4.58 8.20 -0.33
CA ALA A 458 3.31 7.96 -1.01
C ALA A 458 2.18 8.77 -0.37
N ARG A 459 1.03 8.89 -1.03
CA ARG A 459 -0.12 9.59 -0.44
C ARG A 459 -0.75 8.83 0.73
N THR A 460 -0.64 7.50 0.71
CA THR A 460 -1.23 6.60 1.72
C THR A 460 -0.18 5.72 2.39
N VAL A 461 -0.47 5.25 3.61
CA VAL A 461 0.38 4.28 4.32
C VAL A 461 0.41 2.94 3.57
N SER A 462 -0.71 2.54 2.95
CA SER A 462 -0.77 1.32 2.13
C SER A 462 0.20 1.36 0.95
N ASP A 463 0.23 2.47 0.21
CA ASP A 463 1.14 2.60 -0.95
C ASP A 463 2.60 2.63 -0.52
N ALA A 464 2.90 3.30 0.60
CA ALA A 464 4.25 3.31 1.17
C ALA A 464 4.70 1.90 1.62
N ALA A 465 3.79 1.09 2.17
CA ALA A 465 4.06 -0.29 2.56
C ALA A 465 4.30 -1.21 1.36
N ILE A 466 3.48 -1.10 0.30
CA ILE A 466 3.66 -1.83 -0.97
C ILE A 466 5.02 -1.49 -1.58
N LEU A 467 5.39 -0.21 -1.57
CA LEU A 467 6.65 0.23 -2.11
C LEU A 467 7.85 -0.26 -1.27
N LEU A 468 7.73 -0.25 0.07
CA LEU A 468 8.76 -0.80 0.96
C LEU A 468 9.00 -2.29 0.72
N ASP A 469 7.94 -3.06 0.49
CA ASP A 469 8.02 -4.47 0.13
C ASP A 469 8.82 -4.69 -1.15
N ALA A 470 8.56 -3.88 -2.17
CA ALA A 470 9.24 -3.97 -3.45
C ALA A 470 10.75 -3.67 -3.33
N VAL A 471 11.18 -2.76 -2.46
CA VAL A 471 12.58 -2.26 -2.47
C VAL A 471 13.48 -2.81 -1.36
N SER A 472 12.91 -3.33 -0.27
CA SER A 472 13.69 -3.79 0.89
C SER A 472 14.35 -5.16 0.69
N GLY A 473 15.49 -5.38 1.36
CA GLY A 473 16.18 -6.67 1.38
C GLY A 473 17.70 -6.57 1.23
N TYR A 474 18.33 -7.75 1.28
CA TYR A 474 19.79 -7.89 1.21
C TYR A 474 20.35 -7.56 -0.17
N ASP A 475 21.41 -6.78 -0.17
CA ASP A 475 22.26 -6.46 -1.31
C ASP A 475 23.72 -6.74 -0.94
N PRO A 476 24.42 -7.67 -1.63
CA PRO A 476 25.82 -7.95 -1.35
C PRO A 476 26.75 -6.75 -1.58
N ASN A 477 26.33 -5.73 -2.32
CA ASN A 477 27.11 -4.52 -2.57
C ASN A 477 26.93 -3.45 -1.50
N ASP A 478 25.95 -3.61 -0.62
CA ASP A 478 25.74 -2.76 0.54
C ASP A 478 25.73 -3.58 1.82
N ILE A 479 26.88 -3.62 2.51
CA ILE A 479 27.08 -4.41 3.72
C ILE A 479 26.11 -4.05 4.86
N ALA A 480 25.55 -2.83 4.87
CA ALA A 480 24.56 -2.46 5.89
C ALA A 480 23.31 -3.35 5.78
N THR A 481 22.96 -3.80 4.58
CA THR A 481 21.77 -4.62 4.33
C THR A 481 21.86 -6.02 4.92
N ALA A 482 23.06 -6.50 5.26
CA ALA A 482 23.24 -7.75 5.98
C ALA A 482 22.49 -7.78 7.32
N GLY A 483 22.29 -6.60 7.95
CA GLY A 483 21.52 -6.48 9.19
C GLY A 483 20.04 -6.84 9.06
N SER A 484 19.47 -6.79 7.84
CA SER A 484 18.06 -7.14 7.58
C SER A 484 17.80 -8.65 7.43
N VAL A 485 18.84 -9.46 7.24
CA VAL A 485 18.70 -10.90 6.99
C VAL A 485 18.05 -11.58 8.20
N GLY A 486 16.89 -12.21 7.98
CA GLY A 486 16.09 -12.84 9.03
C GLY A 486 15.29 -11.87 9.90
N ARG A 487 15.30 -10.56 9.61
CA ARG A 487 14.52 -9.53 10.33
C ARG A 487 13.47 -8.84 9.46
N LYS A 488 13.67 -8.77 8.14
CA LYS A 488 12.62 -8.32 7.21
C LYS A 488 11.44 -9.30 7.26
N PRO A 489 10.20 -8.85 7.49
CA PRO A 489 9.03 -9.71 7.36
C PRO A 489 8.84 -10.17 5.91
N VAL A 490 8.00 -11.20 5.73
CA VAL A 490 7.64 -11.68 4.38
C VAL A 490 7.05 -10.52 3.56
N SER A 491 6.11 -9.78 4.15
CA SER A 491 5.50 -8.60 3.55
C SER A 491 5.09 -7.58 4.61
N TYR A 492 5.25 -6.30 4.30
CA TYR A 492 4.83 -5.15 5.09
C TYR A 492 3.34 -4.83 4.96
N THR A 493 2.68 -5.23 3.87
CA THR A 493 1.22 -5.04 3.72
C THR A 493 0.41 -5.85 4.72
N LYS A 494 0.98 -6.93 5.29
CA LYS A 494 0.39 -7.71 6.40
C LYS A 494 0.14 -6.88 7.67
N PHE A 495 0.75 -5.71 7.78
CA PHE A 495 0.60 -4.81 8.92
C PHE A 495 -0.47 -3.74 8.69
N LEU A 496 -1.18 -3.74 7.56
CA LEU A 496 -2.28 -2.79 7.30
C LEU A 496 -3.54 -3.17 8.07
N ASP A 497 -3.51 -2.96 9.39
CA ASP A 497 -4.62 -3.24 10.30
C ASP A 497 -5.28 -1.94 10.79
N LYS A 498 -6.57 -1.74 10.47
CA LYS A 498 -7.35 -0.58 10.92
C LYS A 498 -7.49 -0.53 12.44
N ASN A 499 -7.37 -1.66 13.13
CA ASN A 499 -7.40 -1.74 14.59
C ASN A 499 -6.01 -1.70 15.22
N GLY A 500 -4.98 -1.37 14.44
CA GLY A 500 -3.57 -1.41 14.85
C GLY A 500 -3.22 -0.60 16.10
N LEU A 501 -4.02 0.41 16.45
CA LEU A 501 -3.86 1.22 17.65
C LEU A 501 -4.45 0.58 18.92
N LYS A 502 -5.34 -0.41 18.80
CA LYS A 502 -6.01 -1.03 19.94
C LYS A 502 -5.00 -1.76 20.82
N GLY A 503 -4.82 -1.26 22.04
CA GLY A 503 -3.87 -1.81 23.01
C GLY A 503 -2.42 -1.37 22.79
N ALA A 504 -2.13 -0.58 21.74
CA ALA A 504 -0.81 -0.03 21.51
C ALA A 504 -0.43 0.97 22.61
N ARG A 505 0.87 1.11 22.89
CA ARG A 505 1.42 2.03 23.89
C ARG A 505 2.38 3.00 23.21
N ILE A 506 2.05 4.29 23.23
CA ILE A 506 2.75 5.32 22.46
C ILE A 506 3.30 6.39 23.40
N GLY A 507 4.59 6.71 23.28
CA GLY A 507 5.23 7.75 24.06
C GLY A 507 5.19 9.11 23.36
N LEU A 508 4.35 10.03 23.81
CA LEU A 508 4.30 11.42 23.34
C LEU A 508 5.45 12.24 23.92
N VAL A 509 6.39 12.68 23.08
CA VAL A 509 7.54 13.49 23.52
C VAL A 509 7.08 14.85 24.02
N LEU A 510 7.54 15.25 25.20
CA LEU A 510 7.19 16.53 25.84
C LEU A 510 8.28 17.61 25.70
N ASP A 511 9.51 17.21 25.38
CA ASP A 511 10.67 18.11 25.36
C ASP A 511 10.62 19.09 24.17
N SER A 512 10.52 20.39 24.47
CA SER A 512 10.41 21.46 23.46
C SER A 512 11.65 21.60 22.58
N SER A 513 12.82 21.10 23.00
CA SER A 513 14.00 21.03 22.13
C SER A 513 13.82 20.07 20.96
N VAL A 514 12.90 19.11 21.09
CA VAL A 514 12.51 18.14 20.06
C VAL A 514 11.26 18.59 19.33
N VAL A 515 10.16 18.85 20.06
CA VAL A 515 8.84 19.11 19.45
C VAL A 515 8.67 20.56 18.97
N GLY A 516 9.57 21.46 19.37
CA GLY A 516 9.48 22.89 19.06
C GLY A 516 8.47 23.64 19.93
N SER A 517 8.18 24.87 19.54
CA SER A 517 7.33 25.80 20.32
C SER A 517 6.17 26.39 19.52
N ASN A 518 5.99 26.01 18.25
CA ASN A 518 4.89 26.47 17.42
C ASN A 518 3.56 25.90 17.97
N GLN A 519 2.66 26.78 18.41
CA GLN A 519 1.45 26.37 19.10
C GLN A 519 0.46 25.60 18.21
N GLU A 520 0.39 25.92 16.91
CA GLU A 520 -0.50 25.21 15.98
C GLU A 520 0.01 23.79 15.71
N VAL A 521 1.33 23.62 15.56
CA VAL A 521 1.96 22.29 15.43
C VAL A 521 1.74 21.46 16.70
N LEU A 522 1.92 22.06 17.88
CA LEU A 522 1.69 21.38 19.15
C LEU A 522 0.21 21.02 19.35
N ALA A 523 -0.72 21.85 18.87
CA ALA A 523 -2.14 21.54 18.88
C ALA A 523 -2.46 20.32 18.01
N LEU A 524 -1.91 20.26 16.78
CA LEU A 524 -2.08 19.10 15.89
C LEU A 524 -1.45 17.83 16.48
N LEU A 525 -0.27 17.92 17.10
CA LEU A 525 0.36 16.80 17.80
C LEU A 525 -0.51 16.27 18.95
N ASN A 526 -1.06 17.18 19.76
CA ASN A 526 -1.94 16.81 20.87
C ASN A 526 -3.26 16.21 20.37
N GLN A 527 -3.80 16.72 19.26
CA GLN A 527 -4.98 16.14 18.62
C GLN A 527 -4.68 14.73 18.11
N ALA A 528 -3.57 14.53 17.40
CA ALA A 528 -3.18 13.20 16.94
C ALA A 528 -3.01 12.20 18.10
N ALA A 529 -2.43 12.65 19.22
CA ALA A 529 -2.35 11.84 20.44
C ALA A 529 -3.73 11.52 21.03
N GLN A 530 -4.72 12.42 20.88
CA GLN A 530 -6.09 12.17 21.29
C GLN A 530 -6.78 11.18 20.34
N ASP A 531 -6.65 11.35 19.03
CA ASP A 531 -7.22 10.45 18.02
C ASP A 531 -6.70 9.01 18.24
N MET A 532 -5.41 8.86 18.54
CA MET A 532 -4.82 7.56 18.88
C MET A 532 -5.42 6.94 20.16
N ARG A 533 -5.71 7.75 21.19
CA ARG A 533 -6.42 7.27 22.40
C ARG A 533 -7.84 6.82 22.09
N ASP A 534 -8.54 7.57 21.23
CA ASP A 534 -9.91 7.25 20.83
C ASP A 534 -9.98 5.95 20.02
N GLN A 535 -8.91 5.58 19.31
CA GLN A 535 -8.74 4.28 18.65
C GLN A 535 -8.24 3.15 19.58
N GLY A 536 -8.11 3.42 20.89
CA GLY A 536 -7.77 2.43 21.90
C GLY A 536 -6.28 2.29 22.24
N ALA A 537 -5.43 3.22 21.82
CA ALA A 537 -4.04 3.27 22.26
C ALA A 537 -3.90 3.93 23.65
N THR A 538 -2.90 3.51 24.40
CA THR A 538 -2.44 4.21 25.60
C THR A 538 -1.34 5.20 25.21
N VAL A 539 -1.63 6.50 25.22
CA VAL A 539 -0.63 7.54 24.91
C VAL A 539 -0.14 8.23 26.17
N VAL A 540 1.14 8.04 26.51
CA VAL A 540 1.79 8.56 27.73
C VAL A 540 2.83 9.62 27.40
N GLY A 541 2.92 10.68 28.21
CA GLY A 541 3.95 11.72 28.04
C GLY A 541 5.33 11.21 28.45
N VAL A 542 6.36 11.48 27.64
CA VAL A 542 7.72 10.98 27.85
C VAL A 542 8.81 12.04 27.61
N ASN A 543 9.96 11.83 28.25
CA ASN A 543 11.17 12.64 28.05
C ASN A 543 12.32 11.73 27.58
N ILE A 544 13.00 12.11 26.49
CA ILE A 544 14.10 11.32 25.93
C ILE A 544 15.35 11.49 26.81
N PRO A 545 15.92 10.41 27.37
CA PRO A 545 17.17 10.50 28.12
C PRO A 545 18.31 11.08 27.27
N ASN A 546 19.18 11.90 27.86
CA ASN A 546 20.35 12.50 27.18
C ASN A 546 20.03 13.33 25.93
N VAL A 547 18.78 13.78 25.74
CA VAL A 547 18.37 14.49 24.52
C VAL A 547 19.22 15.72 24.22
N ALA A 548 19.57 16.51 25.25
CA ALA A 548 20.44 17.67 25.07
C ALA A 548 21.81 17.33 24.48
N ASP A 549 22.38 16.16 24.81
CA ASP A 549 23.67 15.72 24.26
C ASP A 549 23.51 15.09 22.88
N ILE A 550 22.44 14.33 22.65
CA ILE A 550 22.08 13.80 21.32
C ILE A 550 21.97 14.95 20.31
N LEU A 551 21.29 16.04 20.68
CA LEU A 551 21.06 17.19 19.80
C LEU A 551 22.33 18.01 19.52
N LYS A 552 23.36 17.91 20.36
CA LYS A 552 24.67 18.59 20.15
C LYS A 552 25.54 17.90 19.11
N TYR A 553 25.36 16.60 18.87
CA TYR A 553 26.18 15.89 17.90
C TYR A 553 25.97 16.48 16.49
N PRO A 554 27.05 16.66 15.71
CA PRO A 554 26.93 17.09 14.33
C PRO A 554 26.41 15.96 13.44
N SER A 555 25.89 16.33 12.27
CA SER A 555 25.72 15.38 11.17
C SER A 555 27.08 14.94 10.64
N LEU A 556 27.24 13.65 10.35
CA LEU A 556 28.47 13.11 9.76
C LEU A 556 28.63 13.51 8.29
N SER A 557 27.60 14.09 7.67
CA SER A 557 27.72 14.68 6.31
C SER A 557 28.71 15.84 6.21
N GLY A 558 29.07 16.47 7.35
CA GLY A 558 30.18 17.43 7.40
C GLY A 558 31.56 16.80 7.20
N TYR A 559 31.69 15.50 7.48
CA TYR A 559 32.95 14.75 7.46
C TYR A 559 33.03 13.79 6.25
N GLU A 560 31.95 13.03 6.01
CA GLU A 560 31.94 11.88 5.10
C GLU A 560 31.71 12.26 3.63
N PHE A 561 31.00 13.36 3.36
CA PHE A 561 30.51 13.71 2.03
C PHE A 561 31.59 13.70 0.94
N LYS A 562 32.75 14.32 1.21
CA LYS A 562 33.87 14.36 0.25
C LYS A 562 34.30 12.95 -0.15
N PHE A 563 34.52 12.09 0.83
CA PHE A 563 35.01 10.74 0.60
C PHE A 563 33.97 9.88 -0.11
N ASN A 564 32.73 9.90 0.38
CA ASN A 564 31.66 9.10 -0.22
C ASN A 564 31.31 9.56 -1.65
N LEU A 565 31.30 10.86 -1.92
CA LEU A 565 31.08 11.37 -3.27
C LEU A 565 32.23 11.00 -4.21
N ASN A 566 33.49 11.15 -3.77
CA ASN A 566 34.64 10.78 -4.60
C ASN A 566 34.70 9.27 -4.87
N ASP A 567 34.36 8.45 -3.88
CA ASP A 567 34.26 7.00 -4.06
C ASP A 567 33.17 6.66 -5.08
N TYR A 568 32.01 7.32 -5.01
CA TYR A 568 30.95 7.15 -6.01
C TYR A 568 31.41 7.57 -7.42
N LEU A 569 32.01 8.76 -7.58
CA LEU A 569 32.42 9.31 -8.88
C LEU A 569 33.57 8.54 -9.54
N SER A 570 34.37 7.82 -8.75
CA SER A 570 35.47 6.97 -9.24
C SER A 570 35.08 5.51 -9.45
N ASN A 571 33.88 5.11 -9.01
CA ASN A 571 33.42 3.72 -9.11
C ASN A 571 32.78 3.45 -10.46
N SER A 572 33.46 2.65 -11.29
CA SER A 572 33.01 2.24 -12.62
C SER A 572 31.79 1.31 -12.63
N ARG A 573 31.26 0.91 -11.47
CA ARG A 573 29.95 0.26 -11.36
C ARG A 573 28.79 1.24 -11.45
N PHE A 574 29.01 2.52 -11.20
CA PHE A 574 27.97 3.54 -11.18
C PHE A 574 28.18 4.55 -12.31
N VAL A 575 29.42 5.00 -12.49
CA VAL A 575 29.76 6.13 -13.36
C VAL A 575 30.65 5.67 -14.53
N ASP A 576 30.32 6.11 -15.74
CA ASP A 576 31.25 6.01 -16.87
C ASP A 576 32.25 7.19 -16.80
N PRO A 577 33.54 6.93 -16.54
CA PRO A 577 34.54 7.99 -16.42
C PRO A 577 34.78 8.75 -17.75
N ASN A 578 34.30 8.25 -18.89
CA ASN A 578 34.40 8.98 -20.16
C ASN A 578 33.25 9.96 -20.38
N VAL A 579 32.16 9.82 -19.62
CA VAL A 579 30.95 10.62 -19.75
C VAL A 579 30.88 11.69 -18.67
N VAL A 580 31.21 11.36 -17.41
CA VAL A 580 31.17 12.32 -16.32
C VAL A 580 32.27 13.37 -16.47
N ARG A 581 31.90 14.66 -16.28
CA ARG A 581 32.83 15.78 -16.43
C ARG A 581 33.82 15.93 -15.28
N TYR A 582 33.38 15.60 -14.07
CA TYR A 582 34.13 15.81 -12.84
C TYR A 582 34.25 14.50 -12.08
N HIS A 583 35.45 14.19 -11.60
CA HIS A 583 35.77 12.91 -10.96
C HIS A 583 35.96 13.04 -9.44
N SER A 584 35.82 14.26 -8.91
CA SER A 584 35.93 14.54 -7.48
C SER A 584 35.20 15.82 -7.08
N LEU A 585 34.92 15.97 -5.79
CA LEU A 585 34.42 17.21 -5.20
C LEU A 585 35.35 18.40 -5.46
N GLN A 586 36.66 18.17 -5.50
CA GLN A 586 37.63 19.21 -5.81
C GLN A 586 37.47 19.73 -7.24
N ASP A 587 37.25 18.83 -8.21
CA ASP A 587 37.03 19.22 -9.62
C ASP A 587 35.74 20.05 -9.76
N ILE A 588 34.67 19.64 -9.07
CA ILE A 588 33.40 20.37 -9.03
C ILE A 588 33.60 21.77 -8.46
N ILE A 589 34.29 21.91 -7.33
CA ILE A 589 34.59 23.23 -6.73
C ILE A 589 35.43 24.09 -7.68
N ASN A 590 36.42 23.49 -8.35
CA ASN A 590 37.31 24.18 -9.29
C ASN A 590 36.57 24.69 -10.54
N SER A 591 35.43 24.11 -10.91
CA SER A 591 34.58 24.64 -11.99
C SER A 591 34.13 26.07 -11.73
N GLY A 592 33.88 26.41 -10.45
CA GLY A 592 33.40 27.72 -10.00
C GLY A 592 31.96 28.08 -10.41
N THR A 593 31.36 27.38 -11.37
CA THR A 593 30.06 27.74 -11.98
C THR A 593 29.04 26.61 -12.06
N ASP A 594 29.45 25.35 -12.01
CA ASP A 594 28.57 24.22 -12.35
C ASP A 594 27.85 23.64 -11.11
N PHE A 595 27.59 24.48 -10.11
CA PHE A 595 26.84 24.15 -8.89
C PHE A 595 26.25 25.43 -8.28
N LEU A 596 25.33 25.32 -7.33
CA LEU A 596 24.74 26.49 -6.68
C LEU A 596 25.79 27.34 -5.97
N SER A 597 25.85 28.64 -6.30
CA SER A 597 26.80 29.57 -5.68
C SER A 597 26.68 29.62 -4.16
N VAL A 598 25.47 29.46 -3.62
CA VAL A 598 25.20 29.39 -2.17
C VAL A 598 25.84 28.17 -1.49
N LEU A 599 26.13 27.10 -2.22
CA LEU A 599 26.80 25.91 -1.70
C LEU A 599 28.33 26.01 -1.69
N LYS A 600 28.92 27.03 -2.32
CA LYS A 600 30.39 27.16 -2.45
C LYS A 600 31.13 27.03 -1.12
N SER A 601 30.65 27.73 -0.08
CA SER A 601 31.24 27.67 1.26
C SER A 601 31.12 26.27 1.87
N THR A 602 29.94 25.65 1.77
CA THR A 602 29.67 24.31 2.29
C THR A 602 30.52 23.25 1.61
N LEU A 603 30.60 23.26 0.28
CA LEU A 603 31.41 22.32 -0.49
C LEU A 603 32.90 22.50 -0.18
N THR A 604 33.39 23.74 -0.10
CA THR A 604 34.79 24.03 0.26
C THR A 604 35.12 23.52 1.66
N THR A 605 34.25 23.75 2.64
CA THR A 605 34.43 23.30 4.03
C THR A 605 34.43 21.77 4.12
N ARG A 606 33.53 21.08 3.42
CA ARG A 606 33.52 19.61 3.41
C ARG A 606 34.73 19.03 2.66
N ASN A 607 35.19 19.71 1.62
CA ASN A 607 36.36 19.30 0.87
C ASN A 607 37.67 19.50 1.66
N SER A 608 37.71 20.40 2.64
CA SER A 608 38.88 20.61 3.50
C SER A 608 39.07 19.51 4.56
N VAL A 609 38.15 18.56 4.69
CA VAL A 609 38.35 17.39 5.55
C VAL A 609 39.46 16.53 4.96
N GLU A 610 40.58 16.43 5.67
CA GLU A 610 41.78 15.73 5.19
C GLU A 610 41.69 14.22 5.38
N SER A 611 41.08 13.77 6.49
CA SER A 611 41.02 12.36 6.86
C SER A 611 39.82 12.03 7.75
N LEU A 612 39.27 10.83 7.59
CA LEU A 612 38.32 10.22 8.53
C LEU A 612 39.02 9.48 9.68
N ASP A 613 40.35 9.56 9.77
CA ASP A 613 41.13 8.89 10.83
C ASP A 613 41.28 9.74 12.11
N THR A 614 40.57 10.86 12.21
CA THR A 614 40.64 11.76 13.37
C THR A 614 39.92 11.17 14.59
N GLN A 615 40.41 11.48 15.79
CA GLN A 615 39.76 11.02 17.03
C GLN A 615 38.33 11.55 17.14
N GLU A 616 38.11 12.81 16.76
CA GLU A 616 36.79 13.43 16.79
C GLU A 616 35.77 12.68 15.92
N TYR A 617 36.11 12.35 14.67
CA TYR A 617 35.23 11.58 13.79
C TYR A 617 34.94 10.19 14.37
N LYS A 618 35.98 9.48 14.83
CA LYS A 618 35.84 8.15 15.44
C LYS A 618 34.95 8.18 16.68
N ASP A 619 35.07 9.21 17.51
CA ASP A 619 34.24 9.40 18.69
C ASP A 619 32.78 9.64 18.32
N ILE A 620 32.51 10.47 17.30
CA ILE A 620 31.13 10.70 16.83
C ILE A 620 30.53 9.40 16.28
N VAL A 621 31.25 8.69 15.40
CA VAL A 621 30.80 7.42 14.81
C VAL A 621 30.51 6.37 15.88
N LEU A 622 31.31 6.32 16.95
CA LEU A 622 31.14 5.33 18.03
C LEU A 622 30.06 5.71 19.04
N PHE A 623 30.07 6.96 19.52
CA PHE A 623 29.29 7.35 20.69
C PHE A 623 27.93 7.96 20.35
N ARG A 624 27.79 8.66 19.22
CA ARG A 624 26.50 9.25 18.80
C ARG A 624 25.42 8.19 18.60
N PRO A 625 25.60 7.15 17.74
CA PRO A 625 24.56 6.15 17.56
C PRO A 625 24.31 5.38 18.84
N ARG A 626 25.35 4.98 19.57
CA ARG A 626 25.20 4.26 20.84
C ARG A 626 24.38 5.05 21.87
N THR A 627 24.70 6.32 22.09
CA THR A 627 23.98 7.18 23.04
C THR A 627 22.52 7.33 22.63
N THR A 628 22.29 7.58 21.34
CA THR A 628 20.93 7.79 20.81
C THR A 628 20.11 6.51 20.91
N GLN A 629 20.64 5.37 20.46
CA GLN A 629 19.99 4.05 20.53
C GLN A 629 19.68 3.65 21.98
N GLN A 630 20.64 3.79 22.89
CA GLN A 630 20.43 3.42 24.29
C GLN A 630 19.40 4.31 24.97
N SER A 631 19.38 5.62 24.68
CA SER A 631 18.36 6.54 25.19
C SER A 631 16.96 6.18 24.69
N LEU A 632 16.80 5.92 23.39
CA LEU A 632 15.50 5.58 22.79
C LEU A 632 15.02 4.20 23.25
N LEU A 633 15.87 3.17 23.18
CA LEU A 633 15.51 1.81 23.62
C LEU A 633 15.18 1.75 25.10
N ARG A 634 15.95 2.46 25.94
CA ARG A 634 15.65 2.55 27.37
C ARG A 634 14.31 3.24 27.59
N LEU A 635 14.05 4.35 26.91
CA LEU A 635 12.76 5.04 27.02
C LEU A 635 11.59 4.10 26.67
N MET A 636 11.71 3.37 25.56
CA MET A 636 10.69 2.42 25.13
C MET A 636 10.53 1.25 26.10
N ALA A 637 11.63 0.71 26.64
CA ALA A 637 11.59 -0.39 27.59
C ALA A 637 11.02 0.02 28.95
N ASP A 638 11.47 1.15 29.51
CA ASP A 638 11.04 1.65 30.83
C ASP A 638 9.54 2.01 30.85
N ASN A 639 8.93 2.27 29.68
CA ASN A 639 7.52 2.68 29.55
C ASN A 639 6.64 1.66 28.80
N ASP A 640 7.23 0.54 28.36
CA ASP A 640 6.58 -0.49 27.53
C ASP A 640 5.91 0.11 26.29
N LEU A 641 6.70 0.78 25.43
CA LEU A 641 6.19 1.51 24.25
C LEU A 641 6.36 0.70 22.96
N ASP A 642 5.38 0.78 22.07
CA ASP A 642 5.48 0.31 20.70
C ASP A 642 6.14 1.36 19.80
N ALA A 643 5.85 2.64 20.03
CA ALA A 643 6.42 3.75 19.28
C ALA A 643 6.60 5.02 20.14
N ILE A 644 7.47 5.91 19.66
CA ILE A 644 7.64 7.28 20.18
C ILE A 644 7.02 8.26 19.18
N LEU A 645 6.15 9.15 19.66
CA LEU A 645 5.38 10.12 18.89
C LEU A 645 5.91 11.55 19.10
N TYR A 646 6.15 12.27 18.01
CA TYR A 646 6.55 13.68 17.98
C TYR A 646 6.15 14.32 16.63
N PRO A 647 6.18 15.64 16.45
CA PRO A 647 5.84 16.23 15.16
C PRO A 647 6.99 15.98 14.17
N SER A 648 6.67 15.64 12.91
CA SER A 648 7.69 15.44 11.88
C SER A 648 8.55 16.69 11.65
N THR A 649 7.93 17.87 11.85
CA THR A 649 8.57 19.18 11.75
C THR A 649 8.04 20.13 12.82
N SER A 650 8.92 20.98 13.39
CA SER A 650 8.51 21.96 14.41
C SER A 650 7.68 23.14 13.90
N GLY A 651 7.46 23.22 12.59
CA GLY A 651 6.71 24.27 11.90
C GLY A 651 6.27 23.82 10.51
N PRO A 652 5.25 24.48 9.92
CA PRO A 652 4.85 24.26 8.54
C PRO A 652 5.90 24.79 7.55
N ALA A 653 5.70 24.55 6.25
CA ALA A 653 6.58 25.03 5.19
C ALA A 653 6.92 26.53 5.32
N GLY A 654 8.20 26.87 5.17
CA GLY A 654 8.73 28.22 5.39
C GLY A 654 9.10 28.53 6.85
N SER A 655 8.91 27.58 7.78
CA SER A 655 9.42 27.63 9.15
C SER A 655 10.59 26.67 9.36
N SER A 656 11.16 26.65 10.57
CA SER A 656 12.16 25.64 10.95
C SER A 656 11.55 24.24 10.97
N SER A 657 12.25 23.27 10.37
CA SER A 657 11.92 21.84 10.47
C SER A 657 12.19 21.25 11.87
N GLY A 658 12.98 21.93 12.71
CA GLY A 658 13.23 21.52 14.09
C GLY A 658 14.40 20.55 14.25
N ASN A 659 14.52 19.94 15.44
CA ASN A 659 15.67 19.10 15.80
C ASN A 659 15.36 17.60 15.89
N ALA A 660 14.08 17.21 15.79
CA ALA A 660 13.67 15.80 15.76
C ALA A 660 14.31 15.03 14.59
N ASN A 661 14.80 15.75 13.58
CA ASN A 661 15.56 15.21 12.46
C ASN A 661 16.86 14.48 12.85
N ARG A 662 17.30 14.58 14.11
CA ARG A 662 18.47 13.86 14.67
C ARG A 662 18.12 12.50 15.28
N LEU A 663 16.86 12.22 15.62
CA LEU A 663 16.51 11.00 16.37
C LEU A 663 16.68 9.73 15.52
N SER A 664 15.87 9.55 14.49
CA SER A 664 15.94 8.38 13.62
C SER A 664 17.28 8.26 12.87
N PRO A 665 17.85 9.32 12.26
CA PRO A 665 19.13 9.20 11.57
C PRO A 665 20.33 8.90 12.48
N PHE A 666 20.36 9.43 13.70
CA PHE A 666 21.51 9.16 14.59
C PHE A 666 21.40 7.78 15.24
N SER A 667 20.18 7.29 15.50
CA SER A 667 19.97 5.93 16.00
C SER A 667 20.04 4.87 14.91
N GLY A 668 19.75 5.23 13.66
CA GLY A 668 19.52 4.28 12.57
C GLY A 668 18.19 3.55 12.65
N PHE A 669 17.28 3.97 13.53
CA PHE A 669 15.97 3.34 13.74
C PHE A 669 14.94 3.83 12.71
N PRO A 670 13.88 3.05 12.44
CA PRO A 670 12.89 3.45 11.46
C PRO A 670 11.96 4.53 12.02
N ALA A 671 11.40 5.33 11.12
CA ALA A 671 10.36 6.29 11.42
C ALA A 671 9.37 6.40 10.25
N ILE A 672 8.10 6.63 10.57
CA ILE A 672 7.05 6.94 9.58
C ILE A 672 6.45 8.32 9.87
N SER A 673 6.42 9.17 8.86
CA SER A 673 5.69 10.44 8.89
C SER A 673 4.31 10.23 8.27
N VAL A 674 3.24 10.67 8.94
CA VAL A 674 1.85 10.58 8.48
C VAL A 674 1.18 11.96 8.62
N PRO A 675 0.33 12.40 7.67
CA PRO A 675 -0.39 13.67 7.77
C PRO A 675 -1.22 13.80 9.05
N ALA A 676 -1.12 14.95 9.73
CA ALA A 676 -1.83 15.23 10.97
C ALA A 676 -2.84 16.40 10.86
N GLY A 677 -2.91 17.03 9.70
CA GLY A 677 -3.80 18.15 9.42
C GLY A 677 -3.04 19.40 8.96
N TYR A 678 -3.69 20.55 9.11
CA TYR A 678 -3.25 21.82 8.54
C TYR A 678 -3.26 22.92 9.60
N VAL A 679 -2.26 23.81 9.55
CA VAL A 679 -2.28 25.05 10.34
C VAL A 679 -3.26 26.05 9.71
N SER A 680 -3.58 27.13 10.43
CA SER A 680 -4.51 28.18 9.98
C SER A 680 -4.14 28.83 8.65
N SER A 681 -2.87 28.80 8.25
CA SER A 681 -2.43 29.26 6.93
C SER A 681 -2.68 28.27 5.79
N GLY A 682 -3.30 27.12 6.05
CA GLY A 682 -3.57 26.07 5.05
C GLY A 682 -2.38 25.19 4.70
N LEU A 683 -1.25 25.30 5.43
CA LEU A 683 -0.07 24.47 5.21
C LEU A 683 -0.14 23.18 6.03
N PRO A 684 0.25 22.03 5.45
CA PRO A 684 0.17 20.75 6.14
C PRO A 684 1.26 20.59 7.21
N VAL A 685 0.95 19.76 8.20
CA VAL A 685 1.87 19.29 9.23
C VAL A 685 1.65 17.79 9.42
N GLY A 686 2.74 17.03 9.51
CA GLY A 686 2.73 15.61 9.84
C GLY A 686 3.16 15.32 11.28
N ILE A 687 2.75 14.15 11.77
CA ILE A 687 3.33 13.51 12.95
C ILE A 687 4.29 12.39 12.53
N GLU A 688 5.24 12.10 13.39
CA GLU A 688 6.22 11.04 13.20
C GLU A 688 6.14 10.01 14.33
N LEU A 689 6.09 8.73 13.95
CA LEU A 689 6.22 7.58 14.84
C LEU A 689 7.60 6.95 14.62
N LEU A 690 8.40 6.86 15.68
CA LEU A 690 9.71 6.21 15.69
C LEU A 690 9.62 4.86 16.42
N GLY A 691 10.20 3.82 15.81
CA GLY A 691 10.14 2.44 16.30
C GLY A 691 11.51 1.87 16.64
N ARG A 692 11.56 0.57 17.01
CA ARG A 692 12.82 -0.16 17.18
C ARG A 692 13.41 -0.56 15.82
N PRO A 693 14.71 -0.88 15.74
CA PRO A 693 15.31 -1.33 14.50
C PRO A 693 14.62 -2.59 13.98
N TYR A 694 14.26 -2.56 12.69
CA TYR A 694 13.52 -3.60 11.97
C TYR A 694 12.06 -3.82 12.40
N GLU A 695 11.45 -2.84 13.10
CA GLU A 695 10.01 -2.82 13.44
C GLU A 695 9.21 -1.89 12.53
N GLU A 696 9.58 -1.72 11.25
CA GLU A 696 8.81 -0.95 10.28
C GLU A 696 7.37 -1.45 10.16
N GLY A 697 7.15 -2.77 10.30
CA GLY A 697 5.81 -3.36 10.31
C GLY A 697 4.94 -2.80 11.45
N GLU A 698 5.49 -2.65 12.65
CA GLU A 698 4.77 -2.06 13.78
C GLU A 698 4.42 -0.59 13.50
N LEU A 699 5.36 0.17 12.95
CA LEU A 699 5.11 1.56 12.55
C LEU A 699 4.04 1.68 11.46
N ILE A 700 4.05 0.80 10.47
CA ILE A 700 3.03 0.74 9.42
C ILE A 700 1.67 0.42 10.02
N LYS A 701 1.59 -0.51 10.98
CA LYS A 701 0.37 -0.86 11.70
C LYS A 701 -0.24 0.34 12.44
N LEU A 702 0.59 1.04 13.22
CA LEU A 702 0.14 2.22 13.98
C LEU A 702 -0.20 3.39 13.07
N GLY A 703 0.64 3.66 12.07
CA GLY A 703 0.43 4.73 11.10
C GLY A 703 -0.82 4.52 10.24
N TYR A 704 -1.07 3.29 9.78
CA TYR A 704 -2.25 2.94 8.99
C TYR A 704 -3.53 3.08 9.83
N ALA A 705 -3.56 2.55 11.05
CA ALA A 705 -4.71 2.72 11.93
C ALA A 705 -5.02 4.20 12.22
N TYR A 706 -3.99 5.04 12.43
CA TYR A 706 -4.16 6.48 12.60
C TYR A 706 -4.68 7.16 11.32
N GLU A 707 -4.09 6.85 10.16
CA GLU A 707 -4.53 7.38 8.86
C GLU A 707 -5.99 7.03 8.57
N GLN A 708 -6.40 5.78 8.80
CA GLN A 708 -7.75 5.31 8.52
C GLN A 708 -8.80 5.83 9.52
N ALA A 709 -8.37 6.31 10.69
CA ALA A 709 -9.25 6.95 11.65
C ALA A 709 -9.48 8.44 11.35
N THR A 710 -8.56 9.08 10.63
CA THR A 710 -8.52 10.55 10.52
C THR A 710 -8.64 11.08 9.11
N HIS A 711 -8.06 10.40 8.11
CA HIS A 711 -8.06 10.80 6.70
C HIS A 711 -7.68 12.27 6.48
N HIS A 712 -6.68 12.77 7.22
CA HIS A 712 -6.32 14.20 7.20
C HIS A 712 -5.80 14.74 5.87
N ARG A 713 -5.32 13.88 4.97
CA ARG A 713 -4.77 14.33 3.69
C ARG A 713 -5.87 14.92 2.80
N GLU A 714 -5.63 16.13 2.32
CA GLU A 714 -6.40 16.78 1.24
C GLU A 714 -5.49 17.12 0.06
N ALA A 715 -5.96 16.95 -1.18
CA ALA A 715 -5.21 17.33 -2.36
C ALA A 715 -5.02 18.87 -2.46
N PRO A 716 -3.86 19.36 -2.94
CA PRO A 716 -3.61 20.78 -3.10
C PRO A 716 -4.51 21.39 -4.18
N LYS A 717 -5.11 22.55 -3.87
CA LYS A 717 -6.06 23.26 -4.77
C LYS A 717 -5.40 23.91 -5.99
N SER A 718 -4.07 24.04 -5.99
CA SER A 718 -3.30 24.63 -7.09
C SER A 718 -3.23 23.75 -8.34
N VAL A 719 -3.50 22.44 -8.19
CA VAL A 719 -3.36 21.43 -9.25
C VAL A 719 -4.61 20.54 -9.33
N PRO A 720 -5.77 21.12 -9.69
CA PRO A 720 -7.03 20.40 -9.74
C PRO A 720 -7.02 19.21 -10.73
N ALA A 721 -8.08 18.42 -10.73
CA ALA A 721 -8.28 17.40 -11.76
C ALA A 721 -8.32 18.05 -13.15
N LEU A 722 -7.72 17.39 -14.15
CA LEU A 722 -7.87 17.81 -15.54
C LEU A 722 -9.30 17.51 -16.01
N THR A 723 -10.04 18.51 -16.48
CA THR A 723 -11.40 18.33 -17.00
C THR A 723 -11.36 18.06 -18.50
N GLY A 724 -11.87 16.90 -18.95
CA GLY A 724 -12.24 16.68 -20.35
C GLY A 724 -11.18 16.08 -21.29
N LYS A 725 -10.50 15.00 -20.87
CA LYS A 725 -9.77 14.12 -21.78
C LYS A 725 -10.17 12.67 -21.58
#